data_AF-A0A1C5MT99-F1
#
_entry.id   AF-A0A1C5MT99-F1
#
_cell.length_a   1.000
_cell.length_b   1.000
_cell.length_c   1.000
_cell.angle_alpha   90.00
_cell.angle_beta   90.00
_cell.angle_gamma   90.00
#
_symmetry.space_group_name_H-M   'P 1'
#
loop_
_entity.id
_entity.type
_entity.pdbx_description
1 polymer ?
#
loop_
_entity_poly.entity_id
_entity_poly.type
_entity_poly.pdbx_seq_one_letter_code
_entity_poly.pdbx_strand_id
1 'polypeptide(L)'
;MAEQQNQNKNANAKEQDIHQLLKVRREKLSELQTEGRDPFQITKYDQTAHSADIKDHYAEYDGKEVSIAGRIMSKRVMGKASFCNVQDLKGNIQCYVCRDDLGEDSYKDFKRMDIGDIVGIKGFVFTTKMGEISVHAHSVTLLSKSLQILPEKYHGLTNTDTRYRQRYVDLIMNEDVKKTFVMRSKIISCIRRYLDDLGFLEVETPMLVANAGGAAARPFETHYNALDEDVKLRISLELYLKRLIVGGMERVYEIGRVFRNEGLDTRHNPEFTLMELYQAYTDYQGMMDLTEDMFRHIAKQICGSTTIPYADVEIDLGKPFERLTMIDAIKKYTGIDFNEITTTEEAKKLADEKGVHYEDRHVRGDIINLFFEEFVEEHLIQPTFITDHPIEISPLTKKKPGHPEQVERFELYIYAREMCNAYSELNDPIDQRERFKAQEAALAAGDDEANTTDEDFLNALEIGMPPTGGIGYGIDRLVMLFTNSPAIRDVLLFPTMKSLDSDKKSSKSSAAAPAAKTVEKIDFSNVKIEPIFKEMVDFETFAKSDFRAVKILACEAVPKSKKLLKFTLDDGERKDRVILSGIHEYYEPEELVGKTAIAIVNLPPRKMMGIDSEGMLISAVHEKDGHEGLNLLMVDDRIPAGAKLY
;
A
#
# COMPACT_ATOMS: atom_id res chain seq x y z
N MET A 1 18.15 29.75 15.03
CA MET A 1 18.89 30.83 14.31
C MET A 1 20.21 30.33 13.71
N ALA A 2 21.34 30.33 14.41
CA ALA A 2 22.64 29.97 13.82
C ALA A 2 22.72 28.52 13.30
N GLU A 3 22.17 27.56 14.04
CA GLU A 3 22.17 26.13 13.65
C GLU A 3 21.28 25.85 12.43
N GLN A 4 20.08 26.44 12.36
CA GLN A 4 19.22 26.36 11.17
C GLN A 4 19.87 27.03 9.94
N GLN A 5 20.58 28.14 10.10
CA GLN A 5 21.35 28.75 9.00
C GLN A 5 22.50 27.85 8.53
N ASN A 6 23.15 27.10 9.44
CA ASN A 6 24.16 26.10 9.08
C ASN A 6 23.55 24.86 8.40
N GLN A 7 22.38 24.38 8.85
CA GLN A 7 21.69 23.26 8.20
C GLN A 7 21.26 23.62 6.76
N ASN A 8 20.66 24.79 6.54
CA ASN A 8 20.27 25.23 5.19
C ASN A 8 21.49 25.51 4.29
N LYS A 9 22.60 26.02 4.85
CA LYS A 9 23.86 26.14 4.09
C LYS A 9 24.46 24.78 3.71
N ASN A 10 24.44 23.82 4.62
CA ASN A 10 24.94 22.46 4.36
C ASN A 10 24.08 21.71 3.34
N ALA A 11 22.75 21.88 3.37
CA ALA A 11 21.84 21.33 2.36
C ALA A 11 22.15 21.90 0.96
N ASN A 12 22.17 23.23 0.82
CA ASN A 12 22.48 23.90 -0.45
C ASN A 12 23.90 23.55 -0.97
N ALA A 13 24.90 23.42 -0.08
CA ALA A 13 26.24 23.01 -0.46
C ALA A 13 26.29 21.55 -0.94
N LYS A 14 25.56 20.63 -0.29
CA LYS A 14 25.45 19.22 -0.70
C LYS A 14 24.71 19.07 -2.04
N GLU A 15 23.70 19.91 -2.29
CA GLU A 15 22.97 19.95 -3.57
C GLU A 15 23.85 20.50 -4.72
N GLN A 16 24.63 21.56 -4.46
CA GLN A 16 25.62 22.08 -5.42
C GLN A 16 26.72 21.05 -5.76
N ASP A 17 27.21 20.31 -4.76
CA ASP A 17 28.19 19.22 -4.95
C ASP A 17 27.60 18.07 -5.81
N ILE A 18 26.37 17.64 -5.51
CA ILE A 18 25.64 16.67 -6.35
C ILE A 18 25.52 17.17 -7.79
N HIS A 19 25.12 18.42 -8.02
CA HIS A 19 25.02 18.99 -9.37
C HIS A 19 26.37 18.99 -10.11
N GLN A 20 27.46 19.32 -9.41
CA GLN A 20 28.82 19.28 -9.96
C GLN A 20 29.25 17.85 -10.32
N LEU A 21 29.00 16.87 -9.44
CA LEU A 21 29.28 15.45 -9.69
C LEU A 21 28.46 14.89 -10.87
N LEU A 22 27.20 15.29 -11.00
CA LEU A 22 26.34 14.95 -12.15
C LEU A 22 26.85 15.54 -13.46
N LYS A 23 27.41 16.76 -13.45
CA LYS A 23 28.08 17.38 -14.59
C LYS A 23 29.33 16.60 -14.99
N VAL A 24 30.22 16.30 -14.04
CA VAL A 24 31.45 15.51 -14.27
C VAL A 24 31.14 14.13 -14.87
N ARG A 25 30.09 13.44 -14.41
CA ARG A 25 29.69 12.15 -15.00
C ARG A 25 29.26 12.25 -16.47
N ARG A 26 28.64 13.36 -16.87
CA ARG A 26 28.23 13.64 -18.27
C ARG A 26 29.42 14.04 -19.14
N GLU A 27 30.33 14.86 -18.60
CA GLU A 27 31.57 15.23 -19.28
C GLU A 27 32.41 13.99 -19.61
N LYS A 28 32.61 13.08 -18.65
CA LYS A 28 33.28 11.78 -18.88
C LYS A 28 32.64 10.95 -19.99
N LEU A 29 31.31 10.96 -20.11
CA LEU A 29 30.62 10.25 -21.20
C LEU A 29 30.85 10.94 -22.55
N SER A 30 30.76 12.26 -22.59
CA SER A 30 31.04 13.06 -23.79
C SER A 30 32.47 12.85 -24.30
N GLU A 31 33.45 12.75 -23.38
CA GLU A 31 34.85 12.41 -23.70
C GLU A 31 34.95 11.02 -24.34
N LEU A 32 34.39 9.98 -23.69
CA LEU A 32 34.37 8.61 -24.23
C LEU A 32 33.72 8.54 -25.62
N GLN A 33 32.62 9.25 -25.84
CA GLN A 33 31.92 9.30 -27.13
C GLN A 33 32.77 9.98 -28.21
N THR A 34 33.42 11.11 -27.87
CA THR A 34 34.30 11.85 -28.80
C THR A 34 35.53 11.03 -29.18
N GLU A 35 36.05 10.22 -28.26
CA GLU A 35 37.16 9.28 -28.48
C GLU A 35 36.76 8.02 -29.28
N GLY A 36 35.48 7.86 -29.66
CA GLY A 36 34.98 6.66 -30.34
C GLY A 36 34.84 5.43 -29.43
N ARG A 37 34.76 5.64 -28.11
CA ARG A 37 34.74 4.62 -27.05
C ARG A 37 33.42 4.62 -26.28
N ASP A 38 32.30 4.87 -26.98
CA ASP A 38 30.97 4.95 -26.38
C ASP A 38 30.54 3.60 -25.77
N PRO A 39 30.39 3.49 -24.43
CA PRO A 39 29.99 2.22 -23.81
C PRO A 39 28.58 1.78 -24.23
N PHE A 40 27.71 2.71 -24.65
CA PHE A 40 26.34 2.39 -25.08
C PHE A 40 26.24 1.82 -26.50
N GLN A 41 27.35 1.76 -27.25
CA GLN A 41 27.41 1.00 -28.51
C GLN A 41 27.65 -0.51 -28.28
N ILE A 42 28.00 -0.92 -27.05
CA ILE A 42 28.21 -2.33 -26.70
C ILE A 42 26.85 -3.00 -26.47
N THR A 43 26.40 -3.79 -27.45
CA THR A 43 25.11 -4.49 -27.41
C THR A 43 25.17 -5.88 -26.77
N LYS A 44 26.37 -6.43 -26.55
CA LYS A 44 26.59 -7.77 -25.98
C LYS A 44 27.87 -7.83 -25.15
N TYR A 45 27.83 -8.55 -24.04
CA TYR A 45 29.01 -8.99 -23.30
C TYR A 45 28.88 -10.48 -22.94
N ASP A 46 29.91 -11.27 -23.24
CA ASP A 46 29.90 -12.72 -22.96
C ASP A 46 30.31 -12.99 -21.50
N GLN A 47 29.31 -13.21 -20.64
CA GLN A 47 29.48 -13.65 -19.25
C GLN A 47 29.57 -15.18 -19.16
N THR A 48 30.47 -15.69 -18.31
CA THR A 48 30.66 -17.14 -18.07
C THR A 48 30.32 -17.58 -16.64
N ALA A 49 30.20 -16.65 -15.69
CA ALA A 49 29.85 -16.96 -14.30
C ALA A 49 29.18 -15.77 -13.59
N HIS A 50 28.45 -16.06 -12.50
CA HIS A 50 28.00 -15.06 -11.53
C HIS A 50 28.85 -15.06 -10.26
N SER A 51 28.75 -13.96 -9.51
CA SER A 51 29.46 -13.71 -8.25
C SER A 51 29.27 -14.81 -7.20
N ALA A 52 28.03 -15.27 -7.00
CA ALA A 52 27.71 -16.35 -6.06
C ALA A 52 28.24 -17.71 -6.56
N ASP A 53 28.10 -18.02 -7.86
CA ASP A 53 28.55 -19.30 -8.42
C ASP A 53 30.05 -19.53 -8.18
N ILE A 54 30.86 -18.48 -8.35
CA ILE A 54 32.30 -18.48 -8.07
C ILE A 54 32.61 -18.68 -6.57
N LYS A 55 31.82 -18.08 -5.68
CA LYS A 55 32.04 -18.13 -4.23
C LYS A 55 31.61 -19.48 -3.64
N ASP A 56 30.42 -19.94 -4.00
CA ASP A 56 29.78 -21.14 -3.46
C ASP A 56 30.48 -22.42 -3.98
N HIS A 57 31.04 -22.37 -5.18
CA HIS A 57 31.77 -23.48 -5.82
C HIS A 57 33.27 -23.18 -5.98
N TYR A 58 33.87 -22.42 -5.06
CA TYR A 58 35.26 -21.91 -5.19
C TYR A 58 36.30 -22.98 -5.54
N ALA A 59 36.19 -24.20 -5.00
CA ALA A 59 37.11 -25.30 -5.32
C ALA A 59 37.10 -25.70 -6.81
N GLU A 60 36.00 -25.45 -7.52
CA GLU A 60 35.91 -25.63 -8.97
C GLU A 60 36.41 -24.42 -9.75
N TYR A 61 36.44 -23.23 -9.16
CA TYR A 61 36.79 -21.99 -9.84
C TYR A 61 38.22 -21.50 -9.57
N ASP A 62 38.88 -21.92 -8.49
CA ASP A 62 40.21 -21.42 -8.13
C ASP A 62 41.23 -21.55 -9.28
N GLY A 63 41.90 -20.44 -9.60
CA GLY A 63 42.81 -20.32 -10.74
C GLY A 63 42.16 -20.32 -12.13
N LYS A 64 40.85 -20.62 -12.26
CA LYS A 64 40.16 -20.60 -13.57
C LYS A 64 39.86 -19.18 -14.04
N GLU A 65 39.91 -19.01 -15.36
CA GLU A 65 39.48 -17.79 -16.02
C GLU A 65 37.94 -17.68 -16.05
N VAL A 66 37.43 -16.49 -15.71
CA VAL A 66 36.02 -16.14 -15.70
C VAL A 66 35.80 -14.80 -16.38
N SER A 67 34.60 -14.64 -16.95
CA SER A 67 34.08 -13.38 -17.48
C SER A 67 32.82 -13.05 -16.69
N ILE A 68 32.85 -11.98 -15.92
CA ILE A 68 31.72 -11.53 -15.07
C ILE A 68 31.25 -10.15 -15.52
N ALA A 69 29.98 -9.82 -15.28
CA ALA A 69 29.45 -8.48 -15.53
C ALA A 69 28.54 -8.02 -14.39
N GLY A 70 28.59 -6.72 -14.07
CA GLY A 70 27.76 -6.15 -13.01
C GLY A 70 28.10 -4.69 -12.68
N ARG A 71 27.48 -4.17 -11.63
CA ARG A 71 27.60 -2.77 -11.18
C ARG A 71 28.76 -2.57 -10.20
N ILE A 72 29.59 -1.55 -10.40
CA ILE A 72 30.60 -1.13 -9.42
C ILE A 72 29.90 -0.56 -8.18
N MET A 73 29.93 -1.28 -7.06
CA MET A 73 29.34 -0.85 -5.77
C MET A 73 30.33 -0.19 -4.83
N SER A 74 31.62 -0.42 -5.03
CA SER A 74 32.71 0.28 -4.32
C SER A 74 33.99 0.21 -5.15
N LYS A 75 34.84 1.24 -5.06
CA LYS A 75 36.16 1.28 -5.70
C LYS A 75 37.18 1.95 -4.77
N ARG A 76 38.33 1.32 -4.56
CA ARG A 76 39.46 1.81 -3.77
C ARG A 76 40.71 1.79 -4.64
N VAL A 77 41.29 2.96 -4.91
CA VAL A 77 42.51 3.11 -5.72
C VAL A 77 43.73 3.16 -4.80
N MET A 78 44.76 2.37 -5.11
CA MET A 78 45.97 2.18 -4.30
C MET A 78 47.23 2.30 -5.19
N GLY A 79 47.41 3.48 -5.80
CA GLY A 79 48.55 3.76 -6.69
C GLY A 79 48.47 2.97 -8.00
N LYS A 80 49.24 1.88 -8.11
CA LYS A 80 49.32 0.99 -9.28
C LYS A 80 48.32 -0.19 -9.24
N ALA A 81 47.70 -0.43 -8.10
CA ALA A 81 46.65 -1.44 -7.94
C ALA A 81 45.38 -0.81 -7.39
N SER A 82 44.25 -1.49 -7.59
CA SER A 82 42.94 -1.08 -7.11
C SER A 82 42.10 -2.30 -6.75
N PHE A 83 41.12 -2.10 -5.87
CA PHE A 83 40.04 -3.06 -5.64
C PHE A 83 38.71 -2.41 -6.00
N CYS A 84 37.81 -3.16 -6.61
CA CYS A 84 36.39 -2.81 -6.68
C CYS A 84 35.51 -4.01 -6.33
N ASN A 85 34.28 -3.77 -5.91
CA ASN A 85 33.29 -4.84 -5.79
C ASN A 85 32.24 -4.65 -6.88
N VAL A 86 31.98 -5.72 -7.62
CA VAL A 86 30.98 -5.78 -8.69
C VAL A 86 29.78 -6.58 -8.18
N GLN A 87 28.58 -6.00 -8.30
CA GLN A 87 27.31 -6.63 -7.92
C GLN A 87 26.55 -7.06 -9.18
N ASP A 88 26.08 -8.29 -9.21
CA ASP A 88 25.32 -8.86 -10.32
C ASP A 88 23.93 -9.35 -9.87
N LEU A 89 23.34 -10.28 -10.63
CA LEU A 89 22.03 -10.86 -10.29
C LEU A 89 22.06 -11.56 -8.92
N LYS A 90 23.04 -12.44 -8.71
CA LYS A 90 23.10 -13.38 -7.58
C LYS A 90 23.80 -12.82 -6.34
N GLY A 91 24.65 -11.81 -6.46
CA GLY A 91 25.37 -11.28 -5.31
C GLY A 91 26.41 -10.22 -5.64
N ASN A 92 27.54 -10.25 -4.93
CA ASN A 92 28.69 -9.38 -5.15
C ASN A 92 30.00 -10.18 -5.14
N ILE A 93 31.03 -9.70 -5.84
CA ILE A 93 32.39 -10.25 -5.81
C ILE A 93 33.44 -9.15 -5.86
N GLN A 94 34.55 -9.35 -5.15
CA GLN A 94 35.71 -8.46 -5.18
C GLN A 94 36.51 -8.70 -6.46
N CYS A 95 37.02 -7.62 -7.03
CA CYS A 95 37.86 -7.63 -8.23
C CYS A 95 39.13 -6.86 -7.92
N TYR A 96 40.27 -7.52 -8.12
CA TYR A 96 41.60 -6.91 -8.03
C TYR A 96 42.02 -6.45 -9.41
N VAL A 97 42.35 -5.17 -9.56
CA VAL A 97 42.67 -4.53 -10.84
C VAL A 97 44.05 -3.89 -10.73
N CYS A 98 45.01 -4.45 -11.46
CA CYS A 98 46.42 -4.12 -11.41
C CYS A 98 46.88 -3.48 -12.72
N ARG A 99 47.67 -2.39 -12.66
CA ARG A 99 48.21 -1.74 -13.87
C ARG A 99 49.12 -2.66 -14.69
N ASP A 100 49.89 -3.49 -14.00
CA ASP A 100 50.96 -4.24 -14.65
C ASP A 100 50.39 -5.48 -15.39
N ASP A 101 49.18 -5.94 -15.03
CA ASP A 101 48.42 -6.99 -15.73
C ASP A 101 47.38 -6.43 -16.72
N LEU A 102 46.73 -5.29 -16.41
CA LEU A 102 45.70 -4.65 -17.28
C LEU A 102 46.30 -3.76 -18.38
N GLY A 103 47.55 -3.33 -18.25
CA GLY A 103 48.18 -2.32 -19.09
C GLY A 103 47.94 -0.88 -18.59
N GLU A 104 48.82 0.04 -18.97
CA GLU A 104 48.84 1.38 -18.36
C GLU A 104 47.59 2.22 -18.71
N ASP A 105 47.19 2.25 -19.98
CA ASP A 105 46.09 3.12 -20.43
C ASP A 105 44.71 2.58 -20.01
N SER A 106 44.46 1.28 -20.15
CA SER A 106 43.25 0.64 -19.62
C SER A 106 43.12 0.80 -18.10
N TYR A 107 44.23 0.85 -17.36
CA TYR A 107 44.22 1.16 -15.93
C TYR A 107 43.97 2.66 -15.63
N LYS A 108 44.40 3.60 -16.49
CA LYS A 108 44.00 5.02 -16.42
C LYS A 108 42.49 5.17 -16.65
N ASP A 109 41.93 4.46 -17.63
CA ASP A 109 40.48 4.46 -17.89
C ASP A 109 39.68 3.85 -16.72
N PHE A 110 40.12 2.73 -16.16
CA PHE A 110 39.51 2.16 -14.95
C PHE A 110 39.50 3.14 -13.76
N LYS A 111 40.54 3.97 -13.61
CA LYS A 111 40.53 5.04 -12.60
C LYS A 111 39.46 6.09 -12.87
N ARG A 112 39.13 6.39 -14.13
CA ARG A 112 38.07 7.35 -14.52
C ARG A 112 36.63 6.82 -14.35
N MET A 113 36.41 5.50 -14.37
CA MET A 113 35.09 4.88 -14.11
C MET A 113 34.55 5.25 -12.70
N ASP A 114 33.23 5.25 -12.49
CA ASP A 114 32.59 5.69 -11.25
C ASP A 114 31.80 4.56 -10.54
N ILE A 115 31.53 4.75 -9.24
CA ILE A 115 30.54 3.92 -8.53
C ILE A 115 29.18 4.08 -9.23
N GLY A 116 28.49 2.96 -9.43
CA GLY A 116 27.24 2.85 -10.18
C GLY A 116 27.41 2.47 -11.65
N ASP A 117 28.60 2.63 -12.25
CA ASP A 117 28.87 2.17 -13.62
C ASP A 117 28.73 0.64 -13.73
N ILE A 118 28.27 0.14 -14.88
CA ILE A 118 28.22 -1.29 -15.18
C ILE A 118 29.47 -1.66 -15.98
N VAL A 119 30.17 -2.68 -15.53
CA VAL A 119 31.42 -3.16 -16.12
C VAL A 119 31.38 -4.66 -16.37
N GLY A 120 32.09 -5.08 -17.41
CA GLY A 120 32.51 -6.46 -17.63
C GLY A 120 33.96 -6.62 -17.20
N ILE A 121 34.29 -7.74 -16.55
CA ILE A 121 35.64 -8.06 -16.07
C ILE A 121 36.00 -9.47 -16.52
N LYS A 122 37.16 -9.61 -17.17
CA LYS A 122 37.80 -10.91 -17.42
C LYS A 122 39.06 -11.04 -16.58
N GLY A 123 39.25 -12.22 -16.02
CA GLY A 123 40.31 -12.47 -15.06
C GLY A 123 40.28 -13.88 -14.50
N PHE A 124 41.27 -14.23 -13.68
CA PHE A 124 41.28 -15.51 -12.99
C PHE A 124 40.80 -15.38 -11.55
N VAL A 125 40.08 -16.39 -11.06
CA VAL A 125 39.62 -16.45 -9.67
C VAL A 125 40.80 -16.79 -8.76
N PHE A 126 40.90 -16.12 -7.61
CA PHE A 126 41.94 -16.34 -6.60
C PHE A 126 41.47 -15.87 -5.21
N THR A 127 42.23 -16.20 -4.17
CA THR A 127 42.03 -15.67 -2.82
C THR A 127 43.07 -14.58 -2.49
N THR A 128 42.61 -13.44 -1.95
CA THR A 128 43.51 -12.37 -1.50
C THR A 128 44.24 -12.74 -0.20
N LYS A 129 45.28 -11.98 0.18
CA LYS A 129 46.00 -12.18 1.46
C LYS A 129 45.11 -12.09 2.71
N MET A 130 43.91 -11.51 2.61
CA MET A 130 42.93 -11.39 3.69
C MET A 130 41.89 -12.53 3.69
N GLY A 131 41.99 -13.50 2.78
CA GLY A 131 41.04 -14.62 2.66
C GLY A 131 39.80 -14.33 1.82
N GLU A 132 39.67 -13.14 1.21
CA GLU A 132 38.51 -12.81 0.37
C GLU A 132 38.68 -13.35 -1.06
N ILE A 133 37.70 -14.13 -1.52
CA ILE A 133 37.60 -14.66 -2.89
C ILE A 133 37.39 -13.50 -3.88
N SER A 134 38.25 -13.45 -4.90
CA SER A 134 38.36 -12.35 -5.85
C SER A 134 38.53 -12.82 -7.29
N VAL A 135 38.24 -11.94 -8.25
CA VAL A 135 38.71 -12.06 -9.64
C VAL A 135 39.92 -11.12 -9.84
N HIS A 136 41.06 -11.65 -10.27
CA HIS A 136 42.20 -10.84 -10.72
C HIS A 136 41.98 -10.45 -12.18
N ALA A 137 41.58 -9.19 -12.40
CA ALA A 137 41.26 -8.66 -13.72
C ALA A 137 42.51 -8.43 -14.58
N HIS A 138 42.54 -9.08 -15.75
CA HIS A 138 43.43 -8.73 -16.86
C HIS A 138 42.71 -7.90 -17.94
N SER A 139 41.37 -7.85 -17.91
CA SER A 139 40.56 -7.01 -18.79
C SER A 139 39.37 -6.41 -18.04
N VAL A 140 39.11 -5.12 -18.27
CA VAL A 140 37.92 -4.42 -17.75
C VAL A 140 37.29 -3.62 -18.88
N THR A 141 35.99 -3.79 -19.10
CA THR A 141 35.20 -3.09 -20.13
C THR A 141 34.10 -2.29 -19.46
N LEU A 142 33.99 -0.99 -19.77
CA LEU A 142 32.83 -0.20 -19.35
C LEU A 142 31.65 -0.54 -20.28
N LEU A 143 30.57 -1.09 -19.72
CA LEU A 143 29.37 -1.50 -20.46
C LEU A 143 28.25 -0.47 -20.37
N SER A 144 28.18 0.30 -19.28
CA SER A 144 27.22 1.39 -19.15
C SER A 144 27.70 2.44 -18.16
N LYS A 145 27.72 3.72 -18.60
CA LYS A 145 28.08 4.85 -17.72
C LYS A 145 26.88 5.26 -16.88
N SER A 146 27.00 5.19 -15.56
CA SER A 146 26.01 5.77 -14.66
C SER A 146 26.17 7.29 -14.62
N LEU A 147 25.17 7.99 -15.14
CA LEU A 147 25.05 9.45 -15.11
C LEU A 147 24.40 9.99 -13.83
N GLN A 148 23.94 9.09 -12.96
CA GLN A 148 23.40 9.37 -11.63
C GLN A 148 24.33 8.84 -10.53
N ILE A 149 24.16 9.36 -9.32
CA ILE A 149 24.93 9.00 -8.14
C ILE A 149 24.09 8.01 -7.31
N LEU A 150 24.66 6.87 -6.93
CA LEU A 150 24.00 5.96 -5.98
C LEU A 150 24.03 6.57 -4.57
N PRO A 151 23.01 6.31 -3.73
CA PRO A 151 23.04 6.64 -2.31
C PRO A 151 24.27 6.08 -1.59
N GLU A 152 24.66 6.68 -0.47
CA GLU A 152 25.83 6.24 0.31
C GLU A 152 25.64 4.81 0.86
N LYS A 153 26.60 3.93 0.54
CA LYS A 153 26.53 2.49 0.83
C LYS A 153 26.35 2.15 2.32
N TYR A 154 26.91 2.95 3.24
CA TYR A 154 26.95 2.63 4.67
C TYR A 154 25.60 2.71 5.38
N HIS A 155 24.67 3.52 4.86
CA HIS A 155 23.34 3.68 5.44
C HIS A 155 22.24 3.01 4.61
N GLY A 156 22.56 2.54 3.39
CA GLY A 156 21.58 2.04 2.44
C GLY A 156 20.64 3.15 1.93
N LEU A 157 19.55 2.75 1.26
CA LEU A 157 18.45 3.66 0.96
C LEU A 157 17.35 3.42 2.00
N THR A 158 17.23 4.29 3.00
CA THR A 158 16.29 4.13 4.14
C THR A 158 14.96 4.86 3.95
N ASN A 159 14.93 5.98 3.23
CA ASN A 159 13.73 6.79 3.03
C ASN A 159 12.69 6.00 2.21
N THR A 160 11.58 5.61 2.85
CA THR A 160 10.56 4.71 2.29
C THR A 160 9.87 5.25 1.05
N ASP A 161 9.53 6.54 1.00
CA ASP A 161 8.96 7.18 -0.19
C ASP A 161 9.92 7.10 -1.39
N THR A 162 11.22 7.38 -1.17
CA THR A 162 12.26 7.24 -2.20
C THR A 162 12.44 5.78 -2.64
N ARG A 163 12.42 4.82 -1.70
CA ARG A 163 12.49 3.37 -2.01
C ARG A 163 11.36 2.95 -2.96
N TYR A 164 10.13 3.38 -2.69
CA TYR A 164 8.98 3.05 -3.52
C TYR A 164 8.99 3.78 -4.88
N ARG A 165 9.33 5.07 -4.92
CA ARG A 165 9.42 5.85 -6.18
C ARG A 165 10.58 5.43 -7.08
N GLN A 166 11.69 5.00 -6.48
CA GLN A 166 12.91 4.60 -7.18
C GLN A 166 13.25 3.15 -6.86
N ARG A 167 12.30 2.22 -7.09
CA ARG A 167 12.49 0.78 -6.82
C ARG A 167 13.77 0.22 -7.45
N TYR A 168 14.19 0.72 -8.61
CA TYR A 168 15.44 0.33 -9.24
C TYR A 168 16.69 0.68 -8.41
N VAL A 169 16.67 1.75 -7.61
CA VAL A 169 17.72 2.07 -6.63
C VAL A 169 17.57 1.20 -5.37
N ASP A 170 16.34 1.01 -4.88
CA ASP A 170 16.05 0.15 -3.73
C ASP A 170 16.56 -1.29 -3.95
N LEU A 171 16.30 -1.88 -5.13
CA LEU A 171 16.78 -3.20 -5.54
C LEU A 171 18.32 -3.31 -5.72
N ILE A 172 19.01 -2.19 -5.90
CA ILE A 172 20.49 -2.13 -5.94
C ILE A 172 21.06 -2.07 -4.52
N MET A 173 20.47 -1.22 -3.68
CA MET A 173 21.01 -0.87 -2.35
C MET A 173 20.59 -1.84 -1.25
N ASN A 174 19.40 -2.44 -1.34
CA ASN A 174 18.79 -3.27 -0.30
C ASN A 174 18.53 -4.69 -0.85
N GLU A 175 19.40 -5.64 -0.50
CA GLU A 175 19.35 -7.01 -1.04
C GLU A 175 18.08 -7.76 -0.62
N ASP A 176 17.59 -7.55 0.60
CA ASP A 176 16.42 -8.25 1.12
C ASP A 176 15.13 -7.85 0.38
N VAL A 177 15.05 -6.63 -0.14
CA VAL A 177 13.97 -6.22 -1.06
C VAL A 177 13.98 -7.08 -2.32
N LYS A 178 15.16 -7.35 -2.90
CA LYS A 178 15.28 -8.27 -4.05
C LYS A 178 14.82 -9.68 -3.66
N LYS A 179 15.14 -10.17 -2.46
CA LYS A 179 14.69 -11.48 -1.95
C LYS A 179 13.16 -11.54 -1.83
N THR A 180 12.51 -10.51 -1.29
CA THR A 180 11.04 -10.40 -1.23
C THR A 180 10.39 -10.58 -2.60
N PHE A 181 10.88 -9.89 -3.63
CA PHE A 181 10.33 -10.02 -4.99
C PHE A 181 10.62 -11.37 -5.66
N VAL A 182 11.81 -11.96 -5.42
CA VAL A 182 12.09 -13.35 -5.85
C VAL A 182 11.15 -14.33 -5.16
N MET A 183 10.85 -14.11 -3.88
CA MET A 183 9.93 -14.97 -3.11
C MET A 183 8.49 -14.80 -3.60
N ARG A 184 8.03 -13.57 -3.92
CA ARG A 184 6.74 -13.33 -4.58
C ARG A 184 6.58 -14.20 -5.84
N SER A 185 7.58 -14.19 -6.73
CA SER A 185 7.54 -15.02 -7.94
C SER A 185 7.48 -16.51 -7.62
N LYS A 186 8.27 -16.99 -6.64
CA LYS A 186 8.25 -18.39 -6.22
C LYS A 186 6.90 -18.80 -5.62
N ILE A 187 6.27 -17.96 -4.80
CA ILE A 187 4.95 -18.18 -4.20
C ILE A 187 3.89 -18.33 -5.29
N ILE A 188 3.81 -17.37 -6.23
CA ILE A 188 2.84 -17.42 -7.33
C ILE A 188 3.05 -18.66 -8.20
N SER A 189 4.30 -19.02 -8.54
CA SER A 189 4.59 -20.26 -9.26
C SER A 189 4.30 -21.53 -8.45
N CYS A 190 4.29 -21.45 -7.11
CA CYS A 190 3.92 -22.57 -6.24
C CYS A 190 2.41 -22.78 -6.21
N ILE A 191 1.64 -21.68 -6.12
CA ILE A 191 0.18 -21.68 -6.20
C ILE A 191 -0.29 -22.30 -7.51
N ARG A 192 0.25 -21.85 -8.66
CA ARG A 192 -0.07 -22.42 -9.98
C ARG A 192 0.11 -23.94 -9.99
N ARG A 193 1.33 -24.43 -9.71
CA ARG A 193 1.60 -25.89 -9.69
C ARG A 193 0.68 -26.66 -8.76
N TYR A 194 0.38 -26.13 -7.58
CA TYR A 194 -0.54 -26.77 -6.64
C TYR A 194 -1.97 -26.91 -7.20
N LEU A 195 -2.47 -25.88 -7.88
CA LEU A 195 -3.79 -25.92 -8.53
C LEU A 195 -3.80 -26.76 -9.81
N ASP A 196 -2.73 -26.70 -10.61
CA ASP A 196 -2.53 -27.52 -11.81
C ASP A 196 -2.50 -29.03 -11.44
N ASP A 197 -1.79 -29.39 -10.37
CA ASP A 197 -1.73 -30.76 -9.83
C ASP A 197 -3.09 -31.26 -9.29
N LEU A 198 -3.99 -30.33 -8.92
CA LEU A 198 -5.38 -30.61 -8.54
C LEU A 198 -6.36 -30.55 -9.74
N GLY A 199 -5.86 -30.33 -10.95
CA GLY A 199 -6.65 -30.32 -12.19
C GLY A 199 -7.51 -29.06 -12.39
N PHE A 200 -7.15 -27.94 -11.77
CA PHE A 200 -7.71 -26.64 -12.12
C PHE A 200 -7.09 -26.12 -13.44
N LEU A 201 -7.89 -25.45 -14.25
CA LEU A 201 -7.43 -24.81 -15.49
C LEU A 201 -7.17 -23.32 -15.25
N GLU A 202 -5.94 -22.85 -15.51
CA GLU A 202 -5.65 -21.42 -15.56
C GLU A 202 -6.32 -20.80 -16.79
N VAL A 203 -7.08 -19.72 -16.60
CA VAL A 203 -7.81 -19.00 -17.65
C VAL A 203 -7.57 -17.49 -17.55
N GLU A 204 -7.91 -16.76 -18.61
CA GLU A 204 -7.86 -15.29 -18.65
C GLU A 204 -9.24 -14.74 -19.06
N THR A 205 -9.84 -13.92 -18.19
CA THR A 205 -11.14 -13.27 -18.42
C THR A 205 -10.97 -11.77 -18.74
N PRO A 206 -12.00 -11.07 -19.28
CA PRO A 206 -11.88 -9.66 -19.68
C PRO A 206 -11.53 -8.72 -18.51
N MET A 207 -10.52 -7.86 -18.69
CA MET A 207 -10.19 -6.78 -17.75
C MET A 207 -11.02 -5.50 -17.97
N LEU A 208 -11.50 -5.30 -19.19
CA LEU A 208 -12.43 -4.24 -19.58
C LEU A 208 -13.84 -4.86 -19.66
N VAL A 209 -14.78 -4.31 -18.90
CA VAL A 209 -16.11 -4.88 -18.69
C VAL A 209 -17.18 -3.80 -18.80
N ALA A 210 -18.37 -4.13 -19.31
CA ALA A 210 -19.49 -3.17 -19.37
C ALA A 210 -20.09 -2.93 -17.97
N ASN A 211 -20.31 -4.01 -17.22
CA ASN A 211 -20.67 -3.96 -15.81
C ASN A 211 -19.48 -4.44 -14.96
N ALA A 212 -19.11 -3.68 -13.94
CA ALA A 212 -18.07 -4.06 -13.00
C ALA A 212 -18.75 -4.60 -11.73
N GLY A 213 -18.94 -5.92 -11.70
CA GLY A 213 -19.48 -6.62 -10.54
C GLY A 213 -18.58 -7.75 -10.05
N GLY A 214 -19.09 -8.54 -9.09
CA GLY A 214 -18.34 -9.59 -8.38
C GLY A 214 -17.69 -9.14 -7.07
N ALA A 215 -17.81 -7.86 -6.71
CA ALA A 215 -17.40 -7.32 -5.42
C ALA A 215 -18.23 -6.07 -5.09
N ALA A 216 -18.26 -5.64 -3.84
CA ALA A 216 -18.60 -4.25 -3.51
C ALA A 216 -17.31 -3.43 -3.61
N ALA A 217 -17.25 -2.52 -4.60
CA ALA A 217 -16.11 -1.63 -4.82
C ALA A 217 -16.40 -0.60 -5.93
N ARG A 218 -15.88 0.61 -5.78
CA ARG A 218 -15.96 1.64 -6.83
C ARG A 218 -15.05 1.29 -8.02
N PRO A 219 -15.55 1.22 -9.27
CA PRO A 219 -14.72 0.91 -10.43
C PRO A 219 -13.89 2.10 -10.92
N PHE A 220 -12.88 1.82 -11.76
CA PHE A 220 -12.28 2.82 -12.65
C PHE A 220 -12.98 2.82 -14.01
N GLU A 221 -13.39 3.99 -14.48
CA GLU A 221 -14.06 4.16 -15.77
C GLU A 221 -13.13 4.64 -16.87
N THR A 222 -13.31 4.10 -18.08
CA THR A 222 -12.57 4.48 -19.30
C THR A 222 -13.49 4.39 -20.52
N HIS A 223 -12.99 4.79 -21.69
CA HIS A 223 -13.79 4.89 -22.91
C HIS A 223 -13.09 4.22 -24.09
N TYR A 224 -13.81 3.38 -24.83
CA TYR A 224 -13.31 2.65 -25.99
C TYR A 224 -13.65 3.39 -27.30
N ASN A 225 -12.77 4.34 -27.66
CA ASN A 225 -12.90 5.24 -28.82
C ASN A 225 -13.31 4.58 -30.16
N ALA A 226 -13.07 3.29 -30.38
CA ALA A 226 -13.37 2.61 -31.66
C ALA A 226 -14.79 2.05 -31.73
N LEU A 227 -15.41 1.79 -30.57
CA LEU A 227 -16.82 1.39 -30.46
C LEU A 227 -17.72 2.54 -29.99
N ASP A 228 -17.14 3.64 -29.47
CA ASP A 228 -17.85 4.76 -28.83
C ASP A 228 -18.61 4.31 -27.56
N GLU A 229 -17.98 3.40 -26.80
CA GLU A 229 -18.55 2.75 -25.61
C GLU A 229 -17.76 3.10 -24.35
N ASP A 230 -18.48 3.46 -23.27
CA ASP A 230 -17.89 3.57 -21.94
C ASP A 230 -17.77 2.18 -21.30
N VAL A 231 -16.60 1.88 -20.74
CA VAL A 231 -16.28 0.59 -20.13
C VAL A 231 -15.53 0.78 -18.81
N LYS A 232 -15.61 -0.23 -17.94
CA LYS A 232 -15.01 -0.21 -16.60
C LYS A 232 -13.82 -1.17 -16.54
N LEU A 233 -12.83 -0.87 -15.71
CA LEU A 233 -11.86 -1.87 -15.27
C LEU A 233 -12.52 -2.77 -14.22
N ARG A 234 -12.31 -4.08 -14.31
CA ARG A 234 -12.92 -5.06 -13.40
C ARG A 234 -12.48 -4.90 -11.94
N ILE A 235 -13.43 -5.07 -11.03
CA ILE A 235 -13.25 -5.03 -9.55
C ILE A 235 -13.06 -6.43 -8.92
N SER A 236 -13.39 -7.49 -9.67
CA SER A 236 -13.34 -8.92 -9.37
C SER A 236 -13.21 -9.73 -10.68
N LEU A 237 -12.95 -11.04 -10.61
CA LEU A 237 -12.91 -11.99 -11.73
C LEU A 237 -14.22 -12.82 -11.84
N GLU A 238 -15.10 -12.72 -10.85
CA GLU A 238 -16.10 -13.73 -10.49
C GLU A 238 -17.12 -14.02 -11.57
N LEU A 239 -17.80 -12.97 -12.06
CA LEU A 239 -18.97 -13.14 -12.92
C LEU A 239 -18.61 -13.78 -14.26
N TYR A 240 -17.34 -13.66 -14.70
CA TYR A 240 -16.84 -14.35 -15.89
C TYR A 240 -16.39 -15.78 -15.59
N LEU A 241 -15.72 -16.03 -14.46
CA LEU A 241 -15.34 -17.39 -14.06
C LEU A 241 -16.58 -18.28 -13.81
N LYS A 242 -17.64 -17.73 -13.21
CA LYS A 242 -18.96 -18.40 -13.10
C LYS A 242 -19.58 -18.73 -14.46
N ARG A 243 -19.46 -17.87 -15.47
CA ARG A 243 -19.90 -18.18 -16.86
C ARG A 243 -19.13 -19.36 -17.45
N LEU A 244 -17.86 -19.57 -17.09
CA LEU A 244 -17.09 -20.76 -17.50
C LEU A 244 -17.58 -22.04 -16.80
N ILE A 245 -17.97 -21.94 -15.53
CA ILE A 245 -18.59 -23.03 -14.76
C ILE A 245 -19.94 -23.44 -15.39
N VAL A 246 -20.79 -22.47 -15.78
CA VAL A 246 -22.00 -22.71 -16.61
C VAL A 246 -21.64 -23.39 -17.94
N GLY A 247 -20.53 -22.98 -18.56
CA GLY A 247 -19.98 -23.61 -19.77
C GLY A 247 -19.42 -25.02 -19.58
N GLY A 248 -19.46 -25.59 -18.37
CA GLY A 248 -18.99 -26.94 -18.06
C GLY A 248 -17.50 -27.03 -17.73
N MET A 249 -16.79 -25.91 -17.52
CA MET A 249 -15.40 -25.92 -17.07
C MET A 249 -15.34 -26.11 -15.55
N GLU A 250 -15.52 -27.35 -15.08
CA GLU A 250 -15.75 -27.71 -13.67
C GLU A 250 -14.71 -27.20 -12.65
N ARG A 251 -13.49 -26.86 -13.08
CA ARG A 251 -12.41 -26.31 -12.23
C ARG A 251 -11.62 -25.26 -12.98
N VAL A 252 -11.78 -23.98 -12.62
CA VAL A 252 -11.07 -22.85 -13.24
C VAL A 252 -10.45 -21.95 -12.18
N TYR A 253 -9.33 -21.32 -12.53
CA TYR A 253 -8.73 -20.24 -11.75
C TYR A 253 -8.11 -19.17 -12.65
N GLU A 254 -8.04 -17.94 -12.14
CA GLU A 254 -7.27 -16.87 -12.76
C GLU A 254 -6.46 -16.13 -11.69
N ILE A 255 -5.16 -15.92 -11.94
CA ILE A 255 -4.30 -15.02 -11.13
C ILE A 255 -4.17 -13.69 -11.88
N GLY A 256 -5.15 -12.81 -11.66
CA GLY A 256 -5.37 -11.60 -12.44
C GLY A 256 -5.04 -10.30 -11.71
N ARG A 257 -4.99 -9.20 -12.47
CA ARG A 257 -5.11 -7.84 -11.91
C ARG A 257 -6.59 -7.49 -11.74
N VAL A 258 -6.93 -6.92 -10.59
CA VAL A 258 -8.20 -6.22 -10.36
C VAL A 258 -7.91 -4.76 -9.99
N PHE A 259 -8.90 -3.89 -10.19
CA PHE A 259 -8.75 -2.46 -10.08
C PHE A 259 -9.92 -1.87 -9.28
N ARG A 260 -9.62 -1.21 -8.16
CA ARG A 260 -10.63 -0.59 -7.30
C ARG A 260 -10.25 0.85 -6.99
N ASN A 261 -11.18 1.76 -7.18
CA ASN A 261 -10.98 3.21 -7.14
C ASN A 261 -11.13 3.73 -5.69
N GLU A 262 -10.26 3.21 -4.83
CA GLU A 262 -10.30 3.31 -3.38
C GLU A 262 -9.08 4.06 -2.81
N GLY A 263 -9.03 4.17 -1.47
CA GLY A 263 -7.92 4.78 -0.74
C GLY A 263 -6.58 4.05 -0.87
N LEU A 264 -5.52 4.73 -0.40
CA LEU A 264 -4.16 4.18 -0.33
C LEU A 264 -3.70 4.09 1.13
N ASP A 265 -3.51 2.87 1.64
CA ASP A 265 -3.01 2.64 3.00
C ASP A 265 -1.86 1.61 3.03
N THR A 266 -1.73 0.84 4.12
CA THR A 266 -0.72 -0.21 4.32
C THR A 266 -1.17 -1.59 3.81
N ARG A 267 -2.47 -1.79 3.53
CA ARG A 267 -3.12 -3.02 3.10
C ARG A 267 -3.68 -2.92 1.66
N HIS A 268 -4.00 -1.71 1.19
CA HIS A 268 -4.68 -1.45 -0.08
C HIS A 268 -3.82 -0.69 -1.10
N ASN A 269 -3.95 -1.08 -2.36
CA ASN A 269 -3.39 -0.41 -3.54
C ASN A 269 -4.44 -0.51 -4.68
N PRO A 270 -4.65 0.51 -5.53
CA PRO A 270 -5.85 0.61 -6.38
C PRO A 270 -5.82 -0.35 -7.56
N GLU A 271 -4.65 -0.93 -7.83
CA GLU A 271 -4.48 -2.09 -8.69
C GLU A 271 -3.76 -3.19 -7.86
N PHE A 272 -4.34 -4.38 -7.78
CA PHE A 272 -3.76 -5.47 -6.97
C PHE A 272 -4.00 -6.85 -7.59
N THR A 273 -3.17 -7.81 -7.20
CA THR A 273 -3.22 -9.17 -7.71
C THR A 273 -4.22 -9.96 -6.87
N LEU A 274 -5.32 -10.37 -7.51
CA LEU A 274 -6.31 -11.28 -6.94
C LEU A 274 -6.16 -12.62 -7.65
N MET A 275 -6.26 -13.71 -6.90
CA MET A 275 -6.55 -15.01 -7.49
C MET A 275 -7.98 -15.37 -7.14
N GLU A 276 -8.81 -15.67 -8.13
CA GLU A 276 -10.08 -16.34 -7.88
C GLU A 276 -10.06 -17.73 -8.52
N LEU A 277 -10.74 -18.68 -7.88
CA LEU A 277 -10.98 -20.01 -8.41
C LEU A 277 -12.39 -20.48 -8.08
N TYR A 278 -12.92 -21.32 -8.96
CA TYR A 278 -14.26 -21.91 -8.83
C TYR A 278 -14.20 -23.40 -9.14
N GLN A 279 -14.87 -24.19 -8.31
CA GLN A 279 -14.97 -25.64 -8.43
C GLN A 279 -16.44 -26.07 -8.37
N ALA A 280 -16.89 -26.76 -9.40
CA ALA A 280 -18.20 -27.42 -9.42
C ALA A 280 -18.26 -28.60 -8.44
N TYR A 281 -19.47 -28.88 -7.95
CA TYR A 281 -19.84 -29.97 -7.06
C TYR A 281 -19.15 -29.95 -5.69
N THR A 282 -18.82 -28.75 -5.19
CA THR A 282 -18.37 -28.53 -3.81
C THR A 282 -19.06 -27.29 -3.22
N ASP A 283 -18.76 -27.00 -1.96
CA ASP A 283 -19.33 -25.95 -1.12
C ASP A 283 -18.22 -25.14 -0.43
N TYR A 284 -18.60 -24.20 0.43
CA TYR A 284 -17.66 -23.44 1.26
C TYR A 284 -16.82 -24.29 2.23
N GLN A 285 -17.24 -25.51 2.62
CA GLN A 285 -16.41 -26.39 3.45
C GLN A 285 -15.25 -26.96 2.64
N GLY A 286 -15.50 -27.39 1.40
CA GLY A 286 -14.44 -27.79 0.47
C GLY A 286 -13.47 -26.65 0.13
N MET A 287 -13.96 -25.41 0.08
CA MET A 287 -13.10 -24.23 -0.09
C MET A 287 -12.24 -23.93 1.15
N MET A 288 -12.73 -24.18 2.38
CA MET A 288 -11.89 -24.10 3.60
C MET A 288 -10.78 -25.16 3.58
N ASP A 289 -11.11 -26.41 3.24
CA ASP A 289 -10.15 -27.51 3.18
C ASP A 289 -9.05 -27.24 2.12
N LEU A 290 -9.43 -26.77 0.93
CA LEU A 290 -8.51 -26.34 -0.13
C LEU A 290 -7.61 -25.19 0.33
N THR A 291 -8.18 -24.21 1.03
CA THR A 291 -7.43 -23.05 1.55
C THR A 291 -6.37 -23.47 2.56
N GLU A 292 -6.76 -24.28 3.54
CA GLU A 292 -5.89 -24.74 4.63
C GLU A 292 -4.68 -25.50 4.06
N ASP A 293 -4.93 -26.45 3.15
CA ASP A 293 -3.86 -27.24 2.54
C ASP A 293 -2.99 -26.43 1.56
N MET A 294 -3.56 -25.45 0.84
CA MET A 294 -2.76 -24.55 -0.01
C MET A 294 -1.80 -23.69 0.83
N PHE A 295 -2.27 -23.03 1.88
CA PHE A 295 -1.41 -22.22 2.76
C PHE A 295 -0.31 -23.06 3.40
N ARG A 296 -0.67 -24.25 3.90
CA ARG A 296 0.27 -25.23 4.46
C ARG A 296 1.28 -25.75 3.44
N HIS A 297 0.88 -25.93 2.18
CA HIS A 297 1.76 -26.34 1.08
C HIS A 297 2.76 -25.23 0.75
N ILE A 298 2.30 -23.98 0.57
CA ILE A 298 3.17 -22.82 0.31
C ILE A 298 4.22 -22.67 1.42
N ALA A 299 3.80 -22.74 2.70
CA ALA A 299 4.69 -22.65 3.84
C ALA A 299 5.83 -23.70 3.78
N LYS A 300 5.48 -24.96 3.55
CA LYS A 300 6.47 -26.06 3.40
C LYS A 300 7.41 -25.85 2.21
N GLN A 301 6.90 -25.46 1.03
CA GLN A 301 7.71 -25.33 -0.18
C GLN A 301 8.58 -24.07 -0.24
N ILE A 302 8.11 -22.97 0.35
CA ILE A 302 8.77 -21.65 0.26
C ILE A 302 9.61 -21.35 1.50
N CYS A 303 9.09 -21.66 2.69
CA CYS A 303 9.74 -21.35 3.97
C CYS A 303 10.42 -22.57 4.61
N GLY A 304 10.17 -23.79 4.12
CA GLY A 304 10.70 -25.03 4.70
C GLY A 304 10.06 -25.43 6.04
N SER A 305 9.03 -24.71 6.47
CA SER A 305 8.37 -24.83 7.77
C SER A 305 6.89 -24.47 7.62
N THR A 306 6.01 -25.07 8.43
CA THR A 306 4.61 -24.64 8.56
C THR A 306 4.42 -23.52 9.58
N THR A 307 5.40 -23.28 10.45
CA THR A 307 5.44 -22.14 11.37
C THR A 307 6.29 -21.04 10.73
N ILE A 308 5.71 -19.85 10.57
CA ILE A 308 6.36 -18.69 9.92
C ILE A 308 6.35 -17.46 10.85
N PRO A 309 7.40 -16.62 10.84
CA PRO A 309 7.39 -15.37 11.59
C PRO A 309 6.58 -14.29 10.86
N TYR A 310 5.68 -13.61 11.56
CA TYR A 310 5.00 -12.42 11.05
C TYR A 310 4.92 -11.33 12.13
N ALA A 311 5.40 -10.13 11.81
CA ALA A 311 5.63 -9.06 12.78
C ALA A 311 6.42 -9.54 14.01
N ASP A 312 5.81 -9.56 15.19
CA ASP A 312 6.36 -9.99 16.48
C ASP A 312 5.84 -11.35 16.96
N VAL A 313 5.08 -12.08 16.14
CA VAL A 313 4.49 -13.40 16.47
C VAL A 313 4.91 -14.51 15.51
N GLU A 314 4.70 -15.75 15.93
CA GLU A 314 4.75 -16.93 15.05
C GLU A 314 3.34 -17.34 14.62
N ILE A 315 3.14 -17.53 13.32
CA ILE A 315 1.89 -18.02 12.71
C ILE A 315 2.07 -19.51 12.41
N ASP A 316 1.18 -20.36 12.94
CA ASP A 316 1.25 -21.81 12.77
C ASP A 316 0.24 -22.31 11.73
N LEU A 317 0.69 -22.46 10.49
CA LEU A 317 -0.06 -23.05 9.37
C LEU A 317 -0.05 -24.60 9.40
N GLY A 318 0.54 -25.21 10.43
CA GLY A 318 0.68 -26.65 10.58
C GLY A 318 -0.50 -27.32 11.27
N LYS A 319 -1.19 -26.59 12.16
CA LYS A 319 -2.45 -27.01 12.80
C LYS A 319 -3.64 -26.87 11.83
N PRO A 320 -4.76 -27.55 12.11
CA PRO A 320 -6.07 -27.17 11.53
C PRO A 320 -6.41 -25.73 11.92
N PHE A 321 -7.01 -24.98 11.00
CA PHE A 321 -7.38 -23.59 11.25
C PHE A 321 -8.65 -23.53 12.12
N GLU A 322 -8.77 -22.52 13.00
CA GLU A 322 -9.96 -22.36 13.84
C GLU A 322 -11.17 -22.06 12.92
N ARG A 323 -12.33 -22.69 13.16
CA ARG A 323 -13.59 -22.38 12.47
C ARG A 323 -14.57 -21.81 13.50
N LEU A 324 -15.05 -20.60 13.27
CA LEU A 324 -15.88 -19.86 14.22
C LEU A 324 -16.95 -19.08 13.45
N THR A 325 -18.22 -19.15 13.85
CA THR A 325 -19.24 -18.32 13.17
C THR A 325 -19.04 -16.85 13.53
N MET A 326 -19.44 -15.91 12.66
CA MET A 326 -19.33 -14.48 12.94
C MET A 326 -20.02 -14.09 14.26
N ILE A 327 -21.20 -14.65 14.53
CA ILE A 327 -21.94 -14.40 15.78
C ILE A 327 -21.23 -15.02 16.99
N ASP A 328 -20.72 -16.24 16.88
CA ASP A 328 -19.94 -16.86 17.97
C ASP A 328 -18.63 -16.11 18.24
N ALA A 329 -18.02 -15.52 17.21
CA ALA A 329 -16.83 -14.69 17.35
C ALA A 329 -17.13 -13.40 18.11
N ILE A 330 -18.18 -12.66 17.72
CA ILE A 330 -18.65 -11.49 18.47
C ILE A 330 -18.94 -11.88 19.93
N LYS A 331 -19.66 -13.00 20.15
CA LYS A 331 -19.98 -13.50 21.49
C LYS A 331 -18.74 -13.87 22.32
N LYS A 332 -17.71 -14.47 21.70
CA LYS A 332 -16.43 -14.85 22.32
C LYS A 332 -15.66 -13.64 22.86
N TYR A 333 -15.66 -12.53 22.12
CA TYR A 333 -14.84 -11.35 22.47
C TYR A 333 -15.61 -10.23 23.19
N THR A 334 -16.91 -10.07 22.91
CA THR A 334 -17.74 -9.00 23.53
C THR A 334 -18.71 -9.49 24.61
N GLY A 335 -19.02 -10.79 24.64
CA GLY A 335 -20.08 -11.38 25.44
C GLY A 335 -21.50 -11.18 24.89
N ILE A 336 -21.65 -10.51 23.74
CA ILE A 336 -22.94 -10.19 23.11
C ILE A 336 -23.36 -11.33 22.17
N ASP A 337 -24.57 -11.86 22.34
CA ASP A 337 -25.12 -12.87 21.44
C ASP A 337 -26.13 -12.25 20.47
N PHE A 338 -25.74 -12.08 19.21
CA PHE A 338 -26.64 -11.58 18.17
C PHE A 338 -27.79 -12.56 17.81
N ASN A 339 -27.80 -13.81 18.29
CA ASN A 339 -28.99 -14.66 18.19
C ASN A 339 -30.13 -14.20 19.12
N GLU A 340 -29.82 -13.47 20.20
CA GLU A 340 -30.83 -12.90 21.12
C GLU A 340 -31.36 -11.53 20.62
N ILE A 341 -30.68 -10.91 19.66
CA ILE A 341 -31.01 -9.62 19.04
C ILE A 341 -31.69 -9.90 17.71
N THR A 342 -32.99 -9.66 17.60
CA THR A 342 -33.79 -10.19 16.48
C THR A 342 -34.23 -9.12 15.47
N THR A 343 -34.20 -7.85 15.85
CA THR A 343 -34.63 -6.72 15.01
C THR A 343 -33.48 -5.78 14.67
N THR A 344 -33.64 -5.00 13.59
CA THR A 344 -32.70 -3.94 13.20
C THR A 344 -32.64 -2.84 14.26
N GLU A 345 -33.78 -2.52 14.88
CA GLU A 345 -33.93 -1.49 15.89
C GLU A 345 -33.20 -1.84 17.20
N GLU A 346 -33.26 -3.11 17.62
CA GLU A 346 -32.46 -3.62 18.75
C GLU A 346 -30.96 -3.59 18.41
N ALA A 347 -30.57 -3.97 17.20
CA ALA A 347 -29.18 -3.97 16.75
C ALA A 347 -28.61 -2.54 16.67
N LYS A 348 -29.34 -1.58 16.11
CA LYS A 348 -28.95 -0.16 16.05
C LYS A 348 -28.84 0.46 17.44
N LYS A 349 -29.81 0.20 18.33
CA LYS A 349 -29.73 0.64 19.73
C LYS A 349 -28.51 0.07 20.44
N LEU A 350 -28.13 -1.19 20.18
CA LEU A 350 -26.91 -1.76 20.72
C LEU A 350 -25.66 -1.10 20.12
N ALA A 351 -25.66 -0.78 18.82
CA ALA A 351 -24.58 -0.04 18.17
C ALA A 351 -24.37 1.34 18.81
N ASP A 352 -25.46 2.09 19.05
CA ASP A 352 -25.44 3.35 19.80
C ASP A 352 -24.86 3.17 21.22
N GLU A 353 -25.29 2.13 21.94
CA GLU A 353 -24.80 1.79 23.29
C GLU A 353 -23.32 1.37 23.33
N LYS A 354 -22.73 1.01 22.18
CA LYS A 354 -21.37 0.50 22.04
C LYS A 354 -20.42 1.42 21.26
N GLY A 355 -20.94 2.51 20.70
CA GLY A 355 -20.16 3.45 19.89
C GLY A 355 -19.83 2.95 18.48
N VAL A 356 -20.54 1.93 17.98
CA VAL A 356 -20.35 1.43 16.61
C VAL A 356 -21.10 2.34 15.64
N HIS A 357 -20.36 2.99 14.74
CA HIS A 357 -20.94 3.87 13.73
C HIS A 357 -21.61 3.07 12.61
N TYR A 358 -22.82 3.46 12.22
CA TYR A 358 -23.58 2.87 11.11
C TYR A 358 -24.33 3.96 10.32
N GLU A 359 -24.78 3.62 9.11
CA GLU A 359 -25.59 4.50 8.25
C GLU A 359 -27.09 4.23 8.41
N ASP A 360 -27.94 5.22 8.11
CA ASP A 360 -29.41 5.06 8.20
C ASP A 360 -29.94 3.86 7.39
N ARG A 361 -29.31 3.56 6.25
CA ARG A 361 -29.64 2.42 5.38
C ARG A 361 -29.31 1.05 5.97
N HIS A 362 -28.37 0.97 6.92
CA HIS A 362 -27.91 -0.31 7.48
C HIS A 362 -29.03 -1.02 8.23
N VAL A 363 -29.09 -2.34 8.10
CA VAL A 363 -30.02 -3.23 8.78
C VAL A 363 -29.25 -4.20 9.70
N ARG A 364 -29.96 -5.08 10.42
CA ARG A 364 -29.37 -6.01 11.40
C ARG A 364 -28.11 -6.74 10.89
N GLY A 365 -28.09 -7.22 9.65
CA GLY A 365 -26.93 -7.91 9.08
C GLY A 365 -25.68 -7.02 8.97
N ASP A 366 -25.84 -5.77 8.52
CA ASP A 366 -24.74 -4.81 8.42
C ASP A 366 -24.19 -4.47 9.82
N ILE A 367 -25.06 -4.30 10.81
CA ILE A 367 -24.65 -4.05 12.20
C ILE A 367 -23.85 -5.24 12.77
N ILE A 368 -24.25 -6.48 12.47
CA ILE A 368 -23.48 -7.67 12.90
C ILE A 368 -22.06 -7.63 12.32
N ASN A 369 -21.92 -7.26 11.04
CA ASN A 369 -20.62 -7.13 10.40
C ASN A 369 -19.76 -6.02 11.04
N LEU A 370 -20.34 -4.83 11.26
CA LEU A 370 -19.65 -3.71 11.92
C LEU A 370 -19.19 -4.05 13.34
N PHE A 371 -19.96 -4.84 14.09
CA PHE A 371 -19.55 -5.36 15.41
C PHE A 371 -18.39 -6.36 15.33
N PHE A 372 -18.33 -7.15 14.26
CA PHE A 372 -17.21 -8.05 14.02
C PHE A 372 -15.94 -7.26 13.64
N GLU A 373 -16.05 -6.29 12.73
CA GLU A 373 -14.95 -5.41 12.32
C GLU A 373 -14.35 -4.65 13.52
N GLU A 374 -15.19 -4.02 14.34
CA GLU A 374 -14.73 -3.20 15.49
C GLU A 374 -14.18 -4.03 16.65
N PHE A 375 -14.79 -5.19 16.98
CA PHE A 375 -14.51 -5.89 18.24
C PHE A 375 -13.92 -7.31 18.11
N VAL A 376 -13.70 -7.81 16.89
CA VAL A 376 -13.23 -9.20 16.69
C VAL A 376 -11.96 -9.26 15.86
N GLU A 377 -11.85 -8.53 14.76
CA GLU A 377 -10.74 -8.67 13.80
C GLU A 377 -9.36 -8.60 14.46
N GLU A 378 -9.13 -7.64 15.36
CA GLU A 378 -7.82 -7.44 16.00
C GLU A 378 -7.33 -8.64 16.82
N HIS A 379 -8.24 -9.53 17.23
CA HIS A 379 -7.93 -10.72 18.01
C HIS A 379 -7.61 -11.95 17.14
N LEU A 380 -7.87 -11.92 15.83
CA LEU A 380 -7.72 -13.06 14.91
C LEU A 380 -6.26 -13.20 14.42
N ILE A 381 -5.37 -13.56 15.37
CA ILE A 381 -3.93 -13.65 15.11
C ILE A 381 -3.54 -14.94 14.38
N GLN A 382 -3.99 -16.10 14.89
CA GLN A 382 -3.78 -17.39 14.22
C GLN A 382 -4.82 -17.60 13.11
N PRO A 383 -4.54 -18.49 12.14
CA PRO A 383 -5.46 -18.78 11.04
C PRO A 383 -6.85 -19.20 11.53
N THR A 384 -7.83 -18.36 11.24
CA THR A 384 -9.21 -18.48 11.69
C THR A 384 -10.16 -18.22 10.54
N PHE A 385 -10.96 -19.23 10.16
CA PHE A 385 -12.09 -19.06 9.27
C PHE A 385 -13.29 -18.52 10.06
N ILE A 386 -13.74 -17.33 9.69
CA ILE A 386 -14.99 -16.73 10.18
C ILE A 386 -16.09 -17.12 9.22
N THR A 387 -17.11 -17.83 9.70
CA THR A 387 -18.15 -18.46 8.86
C THR A 387 -19.54 -17.86 9.09
N ASP A 388 -20.46 -18.17 8.20
CA ASP A 388 -21.90 -17.94 8.34
C ASP A 388 -22.28 -16.46 8.44
N HIS A 389 -21.75 -15.68 7.50
CA HIS A 389 -21.99 -14.24 7.39
C HIS A 389 -23.49 -13.92 7.20
N PRO A 390 -23.94 -12.70 7.58
CA PRO A 390 -25.27 -12.22 7.27
C PRO A 390 -25.56 -12.19 5.76
N ILE A 391 -26.82 -12.40 5.41
CA ILE A 391 -27.31 -12.42 4.03
C ILE A 391 -27.19 -11.05 3.34
N GLU A 392 -27.35 -9.97 4.09
CA GLU A 392 -27.44 -8.59 3.58
C GLU A 392 -26.11 -8.13 2.96
N ILE A 393 -24.98 -8.49 3.58
CA ILE A 393 -23.62 -8.20 3.09
C ILE A 393 -23.10 -9.25 2.08
N SER A 394 -23.94 -10.19 1.65
CA SER A 394 -23.52 -11.37 0.86
C SER A 394 -24.42 -11.61 -0.37
N PRO A 395 -24.43 -10.70 -1.35
CA PRO A 395 -25.39 -10.68 -2.47
C PRO A 395 -25.16 -11.78 -3.53
N LEU A 396 -24.02 -12.47 -3.51
CA LEU A 396 -23.64 -13.51 -4.48
C LEU A 396 -23.56 -14.91 -3.83
N THR A 397 -23.91 -15.01 -2.55
CA THR A 397 -23.79 -16.24 -1.75
C THR A 397 -25.13 -16.94 -1.51
N LYS A 398 -25.07 -18.28 -1.51
CA LYS A 398 -26.18 -19.17 -1.18
C LYS A 398 -26.60 -19.07 0.29
N LYS A 399 -27.91 -19.02 0.53
CA LYS A 399 -28.50 -19.05 1.88
C LYS A 399 -28.15 -20.36 2.60
N LYS A 400 -27.84 -20.28 3.89
CA LYS A 400 -27.51 -21.44 4.72
C LYS A 400 -28.77 -22.29 4.99
N PRO A 401 -28.75 -23.61 4.75
CA PRO A 401 -29.90 -24.47 5.01
C PRO A 401 -30.37 -24.39 6.48
N GLY A 402 -31.64 -24.06 6.68
CA GLY A 402 -32.25 -23.90 8.01
C GLY A 402 -32.05 -22.54 8.69
N HIS A 403 -31.16 -21.70 8.15
CA HIS A 403 -30.78 -20.39 8.70
C HIS A 403 -30.79 -19.33 7.57
N PRO A 404 -31.96 -18.94 7.04
CA PRO A 404 -32.07 -18.08 5.86
C PRO A 404 -31.53 -16.66 6.04
N GLU A 405 -31.32 -16.22 7.29
CA GLU A 405 -30.64 -14.99 7.69
C GLU A 405 -29.11 -15.05 7.56
N GLN A 406 -28.55 -16.26 7.42
CA GLN A 406 -27.13 -16.54 7.20
C GLN A 406 -26.88 -17.08 5.79
N VAL A 407 -25.64 -16.96 5.34
CA VAL A 407 -25.16 -17.52 4.07
C VAL A 407 -23.96 -18.44 4.28
N GLU A 408 -23.76 -19.39 3.36
CA GLU A 408 -22.57 -20.25 3.34
C GLU A 408 -21.35 -19.50 2.79
N ARG A 409 -20.91 -18.47 3.53
CA ARG A 409 -19.70 -17.66 3.27
C ARG A 409 -18.71 -17.82 4.42
N PHE A 410 -17.42 -17.84 4.10
CA PHE A 410 -16.36 -17.63 5.06
C PHE A 410 -15.32 -16.61 4.60
N GLU A 411 -14.61 -16.04 5.57
CA GLU A 411 -13.39 -15.27 5.35
C GLU A 411 -12.27 -15.84 6.23
N LEU A 412 -11.05 -15.92 5.69
CA LEU A 412 -9.88 -16.35 6.45
C LEU A 412 -9.15 -15.15 7.02
N TYR A 413 -9.05 -15.08 8.34
CA TYR A 413 -8.22 -14.09 9.03
C TYR A 413 -6.89 -14.69 9.49
N ILE A 414 -5.80 -13.97 9.23
CA ILE A 414 -4.47 -14.24 9.80
C ILE A 414 -3.85 -12.88 10.17
N TYR A 415 -3.42 -12.74 11.43
CA TYR A 415 -2.85 -11.50 11.96
C TYR A 415 -3.77 -10.28 11.74
N ALA A 416 -5.05 -10.39 12.14
CA ALA A 416 -6.05 -9.34 12.05
C ALA A 416 -6.24 -8.76 10.62
N ARG A 417 -6.16 -9.64 9.62
CA ARG A 417 -6.29 -9.32 8.20
C ARG A 417 -6.99 -10.45 7.46
N GLU A 418 -8.04 -10.12 6.73
CA GLU A 418 -8.68 -10.97 5.73
C GLU A 418 -7.66 -11.35 4.62
N MET A 419 -7.54 -12.64 4.35
CA MET A 419 -6.60 -13.24 3.40
C MET A 419 -7.32 -13.84 2.18
N CYS A 420 -8.56 -14.28 2.38
CA CYS A 420 -9.48 -14.68 1.33
C CYS A 420 -10.94 -14.56 1.80
N ASN A 421 -11.84 -14.44 0.83
CA ASN A 421 -13.30 -14.48 0.97
C ASN A 421 -13.85 -15.55 0.03
N ALA A 422 -14.78 -16.38 0.50
CA ALA A 422 -15.17 -17.62 -0.16
C ALA A 422 -16.59 -18.05 0.19
N TYR A 423 -17.25 -18.79 -0.71
CA TYR A 423 -18.63 -19.21 -0.50
C TYR A 423 -19.08 -20.43 -1.29
N SER A 424 -20.21 -21.00 -0.86
CA SER A 424 -21.10 -21.79 -1.71
C SER A 424 -21.86 -20.83 -2.63
N GLU A 425 -21.70 -21.01 -3.94
CA GLU A 425 -22.18 -20.05 -4.93
C GLU A 425 -23.71 -19.98 -5.03
N LEU A 426 -24.24 -18.76 -5.12
CA LEU A 426 -25.64 -18.56 -5.45
C LEU A 426 -25.88 -18.96 -6.91
N ASN A 427 -26.51 -20.11 -7.09
CA ASN A 427 -26.84 -20.68 -8.40
C ASN A 427 -28.36 -20.71 -8.70
N ASP A 428 -29.16 -20.02 -7.88
CA ASP A 428 -30.58 -19.78 -8.12
C ASP A 428 -30.73 -18.40 -8.81
N PRO A 429 -31.09 -18.34 -10.11
CA PRO A 429 -31.23 -17.08 -10.82
C PRO A 429 -32.38 -16.20 -10.29
N ILE A 430 -33.39 -16.78 -9.65
CA ILE A 430 -34.54 -16.04 -9.10
C ILE A 430 -34.11 -15.30 -7.83
N ASP A 431 -33.41 -15.99 -6.91
CA ASP A 431 -32.83 -15.34 -5.73
C ASP A 431 -31.77 -14.32 -6.15
N GLN A 432 -30.90 -14.65 -7.11
CA GLN A 432 -29.85 -13.74 -7.59
C GLN A 432 -30.42 -12.43 -8.16
N ARG A 433 -31.53 -12.49 -8.91
CA ARG A 433 -32.22 -11.30 -9.44
C ARG A 433 -32.79 -10.43 -8.31
N GLU A 434 -33.36 -11.02 -7.26
CA GLU A 434 -33.80 -10.25 -6.09
C GLU A 434 -32.63 -9.67 -5.28
N ARG A 435 -31.46 -10.33 -5.23
CA ARG A 435 -30.25 -9.73 -4.63
C ARG A 435 -29.74 -8.52 -5.41
N PHE A 436 -29.69 -8.59 -6.75
CA PHE A 436 -29.28 -7.43 -7.57
C PHE A 436 -30.26 -6.26 -7.43
N LYS A 437 -31.56 -6.53 -7.39
CA LYS A 437 -32.58 -5.50 -7.11
C LYS A 437 -32.41 -4.85 -5.73
N ALA A 438 -31.95 -5.59 -4.72
CA ALA A 438 -31.59 -5.01 -3.42
C ALA A 438 -30.32 -4.14 -3.50
N GLN A 439 -29.31 -4.56 -4.28
CA GLN A 439 -28.11 -3.76 -4.54
C GLN A 439 -28.42 -2.47 -5.32
N GLU A 440 -29.30 -2.51 -6.33
CA GLU A 440 -29.77 -1.31 -7.05
C GLU A 440 -30.53 -0.36 -6.12
N ALA A 441 -31.30 -0.89 -5.17
CA ALA A 441 -31.96 -0.06 -4.15
C ALA A 441 -30.95 0.57 -3.17
N ALA A 442 -29.87 -0.12 -2.82
CA ALA A 442 -28.78 0.43 -2.01
C ALA A 442 -28.00 1.53 -2.77
N LEU A 443 -27.69 1.29 -4.04
CA LEU A 443 -27.06 2.28 -4.93
C LEU A 443 -27.93 3.55 -5.04
N ALA A 444 -29.25 3.39 -5.25
CA ALA A 444 -30.20 4.49 -5.26
C ALA A 444 -30.36 5.21 -3.91
N ALA A 445 -29.94 4.57 -2.80
CA ALA A 445 -29.88 5.14 -1.46
C ALA A 445 -28.52 5.77 -1.11
N GLY A 446 -27.54 5.77 -2.03
CA GLY A 446 -26.23 6.40 -1.87
C GLY A 446 -25.06 5.46 -1.60
N ASP A 447 -25.24 4.14 -1.72
CA ASP A 447 -24.15 3.17 -1.65
C ASP A 447 -23.36 3.13 -2.97
N ASP A 448 -22.32 3.95 -3.08
CA ASP A 448 -21.40 4.04 -4.23
C ASP A 448 -20.64 2.73 -4.56
N GLU A 449 -20.70 1.70 -3.70
CA GLU A 449 -20.04 0.41 -3.88
C GLU A 449 -21.02 -0.72 -4.27
N ALA A 450 -22.32 -0.46 -4.23
CA ALA A 450 -23.35 -1.43 -4.58
C ALA A 450 -23.42 -1.71 -6.09
N ASN A 451 -23.70 -2.97 -6.42
CA ASN A 451 -23.66 -3.48 -7.79
C ASN A 451 -24.94 -3.18 -8.60
N THR A 452 -24.78 -2.86 -9.89
CA THR A 452 -25.87 -2.84 -10.87
C THR A 452 -26.16 -4.23 -11.45
N THR A 453 -27.39 -4.51 -11.88
CA THR A 453 -27.75 -5.82 -12.47
C THR A 453 -26.93 -6.15 -13.73
N ASP A 454 -26.36 -7.36 -13.77
CA ASP A 454 -25.78 -7.97 -14.99
C ASP A 454 -26.78 -8.97 -15.58
N GLU A 455 -27.56 -8.54 -16.58
CA GLU A 455 -28.57 -9.38 -17.24
C GLU A 455 -27.96 -10.53 -18.05
N ASP A 456 -26.73 -10.40 -18.55
CA ASP A 456 -26.05 -11.50 -19.24
C ASP A 456 -25.58 -12.57 -18.24
N PHE A 457 -25.15 -12.16 -17.04
CA PHE A 457 -24.84 -13.09 -15.96
C PHE A 457 -26.10 -13.80 -15.45
N LEU A 458 -27.23 -13.10 -15.29
CA LEU A 458 -28.51 -13.73 -14.95
C LEU A 458 -28.94 -14.74 -16.02
N ASN A 459 -28.86 -14.39 -17.30
CA ASN A 459 -29.11 -15.32 -18.41
C ASN A 459 -28.17 -16.55 -18.35
N ALA A 460 -26.90 -16.40 -17.98
CA ALA A 460 -26.00 -17.53 -17.78
C ALA A 460 -26.43 -18.44 -16.61
N LEU A 461 -26.90 -17.87 -15.49
CA LEU A 461 -27.45 -18.65 -14.38
C LEU A 461 -28.78 -19.35 -14.75
N GLU A 462 -29.61 -18.72 -15.59
CA GLU A 462 -30.86 -19.30 -16.12
C GLU A 462 -30.63 -20.48 -17.08
N ILE A 463 -29.48 -20.53 -17.77
CA ILE A 463 -29.03 -21.73 -18.52
C ILE A 463 -28.69 -22.88 -17.56
N GLY A 464 -28.13 -22.56 -16.39
CA GLY A 464 -27.93 -23.48 -15.27
C GLY A 464 -26.48 -23.58 -14.80
N MET A 465 -26.17 -22.97 -13.66
CA MET A 465 -24.89 -23.18 -12.97
C MET A 465 -25.00 -24.35 -11.98
N PRO A 466 -24.07 -25.34 -11.99
CA PRO A 466 -24.05 -26.40 -10.97
C PRO A 466 -23.79 -25.82 -9.56
N PRO A 467 -24.12 -26.57 -8.48
CA PRO A 467 -23.61 -26.27 -7.15
C PRO A 467 -22.09 -26.13 -7.22
N THR A 468 -21.56 -25.03 -6.70
CA THR A 468 -20.17 -24.62 -6.91
C THR A 468 -19.65 -24.00 -5.62
N GLY A 469 -18.38 -24.22 -5.29
CA GLY A 469 -17.65 -23.43 -4.29
C GLY A 469 -16.65 -22.54 -5.00
N GLY A 470 -16.58 -21.27 -4.60
CA GLY A 470 -15.62 -20.30 -5.12
C GLY A 470 -14.96 -19.49 -4.02
N ILE A 471 -13.82 -18.88 -4.36
CA ILE A 471 -12.94 -18.21 -3.41
C ILE A 471 -12.02 -17.21 -4.12
N GLY A 472 -11.89 -16.02 -3.54
CA GLY A 472 -10.91 -14.99 -3.91
C GLY A 472 -9.83 -14.84 -2.86
N TYR A 473 -8.55 -14.86 -3.26
CA TYR A 473 -7.37 -14.69 -2.42
C TYR A 473 -6.63 -13.40 -2.78
N GLY A 474 -6.38 -12.55 -1.78
CA GLY A 474 -5.51 -11.38 -1.92
C GLY A 474 -4.04 -11.80 -2.03
N ILE A 475 -3.54 -12.09 -3.23
CA ILE A 475 -2.17 -12.57 -3.46
C ILE A 475 -1.12 -11.61 -2.89
N ASP A 476 -1.39 -10.31 -2.92
CA ASP A 476 -0.52 -9.32 -2.27
C ASP A 476 -0.46 -9.49 -0.74
N ARG A 477 -1.60 -9.66 -0.06
CA ARG A 477 -1.66 -9.91 1.39
C ARG A 477 -1.03 -11.27 1.76
N LEU A 478 -1.26 -12.31 0.96
CA LEU A 478 -0.63 -13.62 1.10
C LEU A 478 0.90 -13.52 0.97
N VAL A 479 1.40 -12.78 -0.02
CA VAL A 479 2.86 -12.56 -0.18
C VAL A 479 3.40 -11.79 1.01
N MET A 480 2.72 -10.75 1.50
CA MET A 480 3.14 -10.02 2.71
C MET A 480 3.33 -10.94 3.90
N LEU A 481 2.38 -11.84 4.15
CA LEU A 481 2.42 -12.83 5.23
C LEU A 481 3.70 -13.68 5.13
N PHE A 482 3.93 -14.32 3.97
CA PHE A 482 5.11 -15.18 3.78
C PHE A 482 6.43 -14.42 3.74
N THR A 483 6.45 -13.14 3.34
CA THR A 483 7.65 -12.30 3.28
C THR A 483 7.88 -11.44 4.53
N ASN A 484 7.14 -11.67 5.62
CA ASN A 484 7.13 -10.85 6.84
C ASN A 484 7.16 -9.33 6.54
N SER A 485 6.32 -8.91 5.60
CA SER A 485 6.31 -7.53 5.10
C SER A 485 5.15 -6.74 5.73
N PRO A 486 5.43 -5.57 6.34
CA PRO A 486 4.43 -4.85 7.14
C PRO A 486 3.36 -4.17 6.28
N ALA A 487 3.72 -3.73 5.07
CA ALA A 487 2.84 -3.00 4.14
C ALA A 487 2.85 -3.58 2.72
N ILE A 488 1.74 -3.46 2.00
CA ILE A 488 1.55 -3.92 0.61
C ILE A 488 2.58 -3.31 -0.35
N ARG A 489 3.06 -2.10 -0.05
CA ARG A 489 4.08 -1.40 -0.83
C ARG A 489 5.47 -2.04 -0.77
N ASP A 490 5.74 -2.92 0.20
CA ASP A 490 6.98 -3.70 0.23
C ASP A 490 6.93 -4.93 -0.72
N VAL A 491 5.73 -5.40 -1.08
CA VAL A 491 5.54 -6.58 -1.98
C VAL A 491 5.08 -6.21 -3.39
N LEU A 492 4.84 -4.93 -3.68
CA LEU A 492 4.60 -4.38 -5.01
C LEU A 492 5.86 -3.70 -5.57
N LEU A 493 6.29 -4.07 -6.78
CA LEU A 493 7.49 -3.47 -7.39
C LEU A 493 7.33 -1.95 -7.55
N PHE A 494 6.19 -1.53 -8.08
CA PHE A 494 5.85 -0.13 -8.32
C PHE A 494 4.45 0.15 -7.72
N PRO A 495 4.35 0.41 -6.41
CA PRO A 495 3.08 0.75 -5.78
C PRO A 495 2.60 2.13 -6.23
N THR A 496 1.30 2.38 -6.14
CA THR A 496 0.72 3.68 -6.51
C THR A 496 1.16 4.75 -5.50
N MET A 497 1.72 5.84 -6.01
CA MET A 497 2.25 6.95 -5.21
C MET A 497 1.56 8.26 -5.57
N LYS A 498 1.26 9.09 -4.55
CA LYS A 498 0.79 10.47 -4.79
C LYS A 498 1.80 11.24 -5.65
N SER A 499 1.30 12.02 -6.61
CA SER A 499 2.13 12.86 -7.49
C SER A 499 2.93 13.89 -6.71
N LEU A 500 4.17 14.18 -7.12
CA LEU A 500 5.03 15.17 -6.46
C LEU A 500 4.63 16.63 -6.78
N ASP A 501 3.90 16.86 -7.88
CA ASP A 501 3.48 18.20 -8.32
C ASP A 501 2.00 18.49 -8.06
N SER A 502 1.29 17.70 -7.23
CA SER A 502 -0.10 17.99 -6.83
C SER A 502 -0.22 19.41 -6.25
N ASP A 503 0.78 19.83 -5.50
CA ASP A 503 0.77 21.08 -4.75
C ASP A 503 1.15 22.30 -5.62
N LYS A 504 1.67 22.08 -6.83
CA LYS A 504 2.03 23.15 -7.78
C LYS A 504 0.95 23.44 -8.82
N LYS A 505 0.03 22.50 -9.08
CA LYS A 505 -1.01 22.65 -10.12
C LYS A 505 -2.14 23.61 -9.77
N SER A 506 -2.22 24.09 -8.52
CA SER A 506 -3.13 25.17 -8.11
C SER A 506 -2.78 26.55 -8.68
N SER A 507 -1.61 26.73 -9.33
CA SER A 507 -1.02 28.04 -9.62
C SER A 507 -0.81 28.42 -11.09
N LYS A 508 -1.45 27.75 -12.07
CA LYS A 508 -1.44 28.17 -13.49
C LYS A 508 -2.76 27.91 -14.25
N SER A 509 -3.50 28.98 -14.54
CA SER A 509 -4.30 29.12 -15.76
C SER A 509 -3.37 29.63 -16.89
N SER A 510 -3.64 29.52 -18.19
CA SER A 510 -4.76 29.00 -19.00
C SER A 510 -4.16 28.27 -20.26
N ALA A 511 -4.84 27.84 -21.34
CA ALA A 511 -6.19 28.04 -21.87
C ALA A 511 -6.60 26.88 -22.83
N ALA A 512 -7.70 27.07 -23.58
CA ALA A 512 -8.26 26.24 -24.64
C ALA A 512 -8.94 24.92 -24.21
N ALA A 513 -10.20 24.75 -24.63
CA ALA A 513 -11.13 23.65 -24.36
C ALA A 513 -12.27 23.72 -25.42
N PRO A 514 -13.31 22.85 -25.44
CA PRO A 514 -13.51 21.60 -24.69
C PRO A 514 -14.04 20.41 -25.53
N ALA A 515 -14.00 19.21 -24.94
CA ALA A 515 -15.16 18.31 -24.87
C ALA A 515 -15.18 17.72 -23.44
N ALA A 516 -16.34 17.63 -22.79
CA ALA A 516 -16.42 17.66 -21.32
C ALA A 516 -16.69 16.30 -20.67
N LYS A 517 -15.98 16.00 -19.57
CA LYS A 517 -16.47 15.11 -18.51
C LYS A 517 -17.16 15.94 -17.43
N THR A 518 -18.30 15.47 -16.93
CA THR A 518 -18.97 16.01 -15.73
C THR A 518 -18.22 15.55 -14.49
N VAL A 519 -17.38 16.44 -13.93
CA VAL A 519 -16.98 16.36 -12.53
C VAL A 519 -18.16 16.86 -11.70
N GLU A 520 -18.56 16.13 -10.65
CA GLU A 520 -19.50 16.68 -9.68
C GLU A 520 -18.94 17.99 -9.11
N LYS A 521 -19.65 19.08 -9.38
CA LYS A 521 -19.41 20.32 -8.66
C LYS A 521 -19.97 20.15 -7.26
N ILE A 522 -19.10 20.11 -6.26
CA ILE A 522 -19.50 20.43 -4.89
C ILE A 522 -20.15 21.81 -4.95
N ASP A 523 -21.46 21.87 -4.69
CA ASP A 523 -22.20 23.10 -4.87
C ASP A 523 -22.06 24.01 -3.64
N PHE A 524 -21.25 25.06 -3.81
CA PHE A 524 -21.06 26.11 -2.83
C PHE A 524 -22.05 27.29 -3.03
N SER A 525 -23.05 27.16 -3.91
CA SER A 525 -24.01 28.25 -4.21
C SER A 525 -24.74 28.80 -2.97
N ASN A 526 -25.05 27.92 -2.00
CA ASN A 526 -25.69 28.26 -0.74
C ASN A 526 -24.70 28.51 0.42
N VAL A 527 -23.39 28.49 0.18
CA VAL A 527 -22.37 28.75 1.19
C VAL A 527 -21.98 30.22 1.18
N LYS A 528 -22.20 30.91 2.30
CA LYS A 528 -21.66 32.25 2.54
C LYS A 528 -20.38 32.14 3.35
N ILE A 529 -19.38 32.92 2.96
CA ILE A 529 -18.14 33.12 3.70
C ILE A 529 -18.04 34.59 4.12
N GLU A 530 -17.34 34.85 5.22
CA GLU A 530 -17.10 36.23 5.65
C GLU A 530 -16.34 37.03 4.57
N PRO A 531 -16.67 38.32 4.37
CA PRO A 531 -15.96 39.14 3.40
C PRO A 531 -14.51 39.35 3.84
N ILE A 532 -13.59 39.22 2.88
CA ILE A 532 -12.15 39.49 3.10
C ILE A 532 -12.00 40.89 3.70
N PHE A 533 -11.20 40.98 4.78
CA PHE A 533 -10.87 42.25 5.43
C PHE A 533 -10.33 43.27 4.41
N LYS A 534 -10.87 44.49 4.44
CA LYS A 534 -10.47 45.59 3.54
C LYS A 534 -9.13 46.21 3.92
N GLU A 535 -8.69 46.00 5.15
CA GLU A 535 -7.40 46.47 5.65
C GLU A 535 -6.34 45.41 5.39
N MET A 536 -5.29 45.78 4.64
CA MET A 536 -4.17 44.90 4.36
C MET A 536 -3.20 44.90 5.54
N VAL A 537 -2.90 43.72 6.08
CA VAL A 537 -1.88 43.54 7.12
C VAL A 537 -0.50 43.46 6.46
N ASP A 538 0.46 44.29 6.92
CA ASP A 538 1.83 44.21 6.45
C ASP A 538 2.60 43.01 7.03
N PHE A 539 3.68 42.61 6.36
CA PHE A 539 4.47 41.44 6.76
C PHE A 539 5.10 41.58 8.15
N GLU A 540 5.46 42.80 8.58
CA GLU A 540 6.05 43.03 9.90
C GLU A 540 5.01 42.83 11.03
N THR A 541 3.76 43.20 10.76
CA THR A 541 2.61 43.03 11.65
C THR A 541 2.17 41.57 11.70
N PHE A 542 2.13 40.88 10.56
CA PHE A 542 1.86 39.44 10.51
C PHE A 542 2.95 38.63 11.24
N ALA A 543 4.23 38.90 10.96
CA ALA A 543 5.35 38.18 11.57
C ALA A 543 5.51 38.38 13.10
N LYS A 544 4.80 39.35 13.69
CA LYS A 544 4.68 39.52 15.15
C LYS A 544 3.67 38.55 15.78
N SER A 545 2.79 37.93 15.00
CA SER A 545 1.92 36.84 15.47
C SER A 545 2.70 35.52 15.50
N ASP A 546 2.66 34.81 16.61
CA ASP A 546 3.36 33.52 16.76
C ASP A 546 2.36 32.36 16.71
N PHE A 547 2.25 31.75 15.53
CA PHE A 547 1.43 30.58 15.28
C PHE A 547 2.24 29.29 15.49
N ARG A 548 1.69 28.36 16.28
CA ARG A 548 2.31 27.10 16.65
C ARG A 548 1.38 25.92 16.45
N ALA A 549 1.95 24.78 16.06
CA ALA A 549 1.33 23.49 16.26
C ALA A 549 1.36 23.16 17.75
N VAL A 550 0.20 22.90 18.34
CA VAL A 550 0.02 22.61 19.76
C VAL A 550 -0.58 21.21 19.93
N LYS A 551 -0.08 20.43 20.90
CA LYS A 551 -0.69 19.14 21.27
C LYS A 551 -1.77 19.38 22.31
N ILE A 552 -2.93 18.76 22.12
CA ILE A 552 -4.02 18.82 23.10
C ILE A 552 -3.78 17.74 24.16
N LEU A 553 -3.28 18.15 25.32
CA LEU A 553 -3.01 17.24 26.44
C LEU A 553 -4.28 16.87 27.21
N ALA A 554 -5.21 17.84 27.35
CA ALA A 554 -6.54 17.63 27.89
C ALA A 554 -7.53 18.63 27.29
N CYS A 555 -8.79 18.22 27.20
CA CYS A 555 -9.92 19.07 26.87
C CYS A 555 -11.05 18.83 27.87
N GLU A 556 -11.72 19.88 28.32
CA GLU A 556 -12.79 19.81 29.32
C GLU A 556 -13.90 20.81 28.99
N ALA A 557 -15.17 20.42 29.13
CA ALA A 557 -16.29 21.36 29.07
C ALA A 557 -16.24 22.36 30.26
N VAL A 558 -16.33 23.67 29.97
CA VAL A 558 -16.23 24.71 31.01
C VAL A 558 -17.51 24.74 31.87
N PRO A 559 -17.44 24.50 33.19
CA PRO A 559 -18.62 24.47 34.04
C PRO A 559 -19.45 25.76 33.95
N LYS A 560 -20.76 25.61 33.75
CA LYS A 560 -21.74 26.70 33.54
C LYS A 560 -21.64 27.44 32.20
N SER A 561 -20.82 26.97 31.25
CA SER A 561 -20.90 27.37 29.84
C SER A 561 -21.46 26.22 29.01
N LYS A 562 -22.30 26.53 28.02
CA LYS A 562 -22.70 25.55 26.98
C LYS A 562 -21.83 25.60 25.72
N LYS A 563 -21.01 26.64 25.55
CA LYS A 563 -20.26 26.91 24.31
C LYS A 563 -18.75 26.78 24.44
N LEU A 564 -18.20 26.69 25.66
CA LEU A 564 -16.75 26.79 25.88
C LEU A 564 -16.14 25.44 26.27
N LEU A 565 -15.13 25.03 25.50
CA LEU A 565 -14.15 24.02 25.86
C LEU A 565 -12.90 24.70 26.43
N LYS A 566 -12.31 24.10 27.46
CA LYS A 566 -11.01 24.47 28.06
C LYS A 566 -9.98 23.45 27.60
N PHE A 567 -8.95 23.93 26.91
CA PHE A 567 -7.83 23.15 26.44
C PHE A 567 -6.62 23.35 27.35
N THR A 568 -5.94 22.25 27.66
CA THR A 568 -4.59 22.23 28.22
C THR A 568 -3.66 21.74 27.13
N LEU A 569 -2.66 22.55 26.77
CA LEU A 569 -1.89 22.41 25.54
C LEU A 569 -0.38 22.37 25.80
N ASP A 570 0.34 21.52 25.07
CA ASP A 570 1.79 21.61 24.90
C ASP A 570 2.08 22.39 23.61
N ASP A 571 2.75 23.54 23.76
CA ASP A 571 3.18 24.44 22.68
C ASP A 571 4.70 24.44 22.48
N GLY A 572 5.40 23.45 23.03
CA GLY A 572 6.85 23.33 23.00
C GLY A 572 7.59 24.16 24.06
N GLU A 573 6.90 25.00 24.83
CA GLU A 573 7.45 25.60 26.05
C GLU A 573 7.22 24.67 27.26
N ARG A 574 8.07 24.72 28.28
CA ARG A 574 8.04 23.80 29.44
C ARG A 574 6.93 24.14 30.47
N LYS A 575 5.75 24.55 30.01
CA LYS A 575 4.58 24.87 30.83
C LYS A 575 3.32 24.67 30.00
N ASP A 576 2.40 23.86 30.51
CA ASP A 576 1.10 23.67 29.88
C ASP A 576 0.37 25.02 29.72
N ARG A 577 -0.09 25.30 28.50
CA ARG A 577 -0.85 26.51 28.15
C ARG A 577 -2.34 26.24 28.24
N VAL A 578 -3.09 27.18 28.79
CA VAL A 578 -4.57 27.10 28.86
C VAL A 578 -5.19 28.00 27.80
N ILE A 579 -6.05 27.45 26.94
CA ILE A 579 -6.85 28.20 25.96
C ILE A 579 -8.32 27.82 26.12
N LEU A 580 -9.22 28.81 26.08
CA LEU A 580 -10.67 28.56 26.02
C LEU A 580 -11.17 28.83 24.60
N SER A 581 -11.89 27.88 24.00
CA SER A 581 -12.44 28.00 22.65
C SER A 581 -13.95 27.79 22.61
N GLY A 582 -14.63 28.54 21.74
CA GLY A 582 -16.10 28.58 21.61
C GLY A 582 -16.72 27.42 20.82
N ILE A 583 -16.07 26.25 20.79
CA ILE A 583 -16.33 25.20 19.79
C ILE A 583 -17.06 23.97 20.36
N HIS A 584 -17.60 24.05 21.58
CA HIS A 584 -18.30 22.94 22.26
C HIS A 584 -19.60 22.51 21.57
N GLU A 585 -20.14 23.32 20.65
CA GLU A 585 -21.32 22.96 19.84
C GLU A 585 -20.94 22.17 18.57
N TYR A 586 -19.63 21.91 18.34
CA TYR A 586 -19.09 21.26 17.14
C TYR A 586 -18.17 20.08 17.40
N TYR A 587 -17.66 19.93 18.64
CA TYR A 587 -16.71 18.90 19.03
C TYR A 587 -16.93 18.50 20.49
N GLU A 588 -16.86 17.20 20.77
CA GLU A 588 -16.81 16.70 22.14
C GLU A 588 -15.36 16.72 22.67
N PRO A 589 -15.14 16.88 24.00
CA PRO A 589 -13.80 17.01 24.57
C PRO A 589 -12.86 15.85 24.19
N GLU A 590 -13.38 14.62 24.19
CA GLU A 590 -12.63 13.38 24.01
C GLU A 590 -12.06 13.23 22.59
N GLU A 591 -12.75 13.74 21.57
CA GLU A 591 -12.33 13.70 20.16
C GLU A 591 -11.05 14.49 19.90
N LEU A 592 -10.81 15.49 20.75
CA LEU A 592 -9.73 16.46 20.60
C LEU A 592 -8.47 16.10 21.39
N VAL A 593 -8.55 15.24 22.41
CA VAL A 593 -7.39 14.85 23.21
C VAL A 593 -6.40 14.04 22.37
N GLY A 594 -5.10 14.37 22.49
CA GLY A 594 -4.02 13.78 21.71
C GLY A 594 -3.84 14.38 20.31
N LYS A 595 -4.82 15.14 19.79
CA LYS A 595 -4.74 15.79 18.48
C LYS A 595 -3.79 16.99 18.48
N THR A 596 -3.36 17.37 17.28
CA THR A 596 -2.48 18.51 17.03
C THR A 596 -3.25 19.61 16.33
N ALA A 597 -3.46 20.73 17.02
CA ALA A 597 -4.18 21.89 16.48
C ALA A 597 -3.22 23.06 16.19
N ILE A 598 -3.69 24.04 15.44
CA ILE A 598 -2.98 25.31 15.26
C ILE A 598 -3.52 26.36 16.25
N ALA A 599 -2.61 27.01 16.97
CA ALA A 599 -2.92 28.12 17.87
C ALA A 599 -2.01 29.32 17.62
N ILE A 600 -2.53 30.54 17.85
CA ILE A 600 -1.70 31.71 18.11
C ILE A 600 -1.43 31.80 19.62
N VAL A 601 -0.15 31.74 20.01
CA VAL A 601 0.27 31.54 21.42
C VAL A 601 0.80 32.79 22.11
N ASN A 602 0.95 33.90 21.38
CA ASN A 602 1.50 35.16 21.91
C ASN A 602 0.47 36.30 22.00
N LEU A 603 -0.83 35.98 22.06
CA LEU A 603 -1.86 36.95 22.40
C LEU A 603 -1.83 37.29 23.91
N PRO A 604 -2.14 38.55 24.31
CA PRO A 604 -2.34 38.89 25.71
C PRO A 604 -3.45 38.03 26.35
N PRO A 605 -3.25 37.48 27.55
CA PRO A 605 -4.25 36.62 28.18
C PRO A 605 -5.60 37.30 28.36
N ARG A 606 -6.69 36.64 27.93
CA ARG A 606 -8.06 37.15 28.04
C ARG A 606 -8.84 36.34 29.05
N LYS A 607 -9.34 37.00 30.11
CA LYS A 607 -10.14 36.34 31.15
C LYS A 607 -11.55 36.01 30.64
N MET A 608 -11.89 34.72 30.64
CA MET A 608 -13.17 34.17 30.18
C MET A 608 -13.71 33.21 31.24
N MET A 609 -14.93 33.45 31.73
CA MET A 609 -15.55 32.70 32.83
C MET A 609 -14.68 32.57 34.11
N GLY A 610 -13.75 33.52 34.32
CA GLY A 610 -12.81 33.53 35.44
C GLY A 610 -11.47 32.82 35.18
N ILE A 611 -11.31 32.13 34.06
CA ILE A 611 -10.08 31.47 33.63
C ILE A 611 -9.37 32.37 32.62
N ASP A 612 -8.03 32.47 32.69
CA ASP A 612 -7.25 33.26 31.73
C ASP A 612 -6.93 32.40 30.50
N SER A 613 -7.42 32.79 29.31
CA SER A 613 -7.10 32.14 28.04
C SER A 613 -5.82 32.75 27.47
N GLU A 614 -4.73 31.98 27.45
CA GLU A 614 -3.37 32.39 27.09
C GLU A 614 -3.08 32.22 25.58
N GLY A 615 -4.09 32.42 24.72
CA GLY A 615 -3.97 32.24 23.26
C GLY A 615 -5.33 32.05 22.59
N MET A 616 -5.32 31.67 21.31
CA MET A 616 -6.51 31.33 20.52
C MET A 616 -6.22 30.19 19.55
N LEU A 617 -7.09 29.17 19.51
CA LEU A 617 -7.09 28.11 18.50
C LEU A 617 -7.66 28.63 17.17
N ILE A 618 -7.11 28.19 16.04
CA ILE A 618 -7.54 28.65 14.71
C ILE A 618 -8.57 27.67 14.15
N SER A 619 -9.71 28.19 13.67
CA SER A 619 -10.78 27.42 13.04
C SER A 619 -11.24 28.10 11.76
N ALA A 620 -11.71 27.33 10.79
CA ALA A 620 -12.37 27.81 9.59
C ALA A 620 -13.89 27.77 9.77
N VAL A 621 -14.57 28.89 9.51
CA VAL A 621 -16.03 29.02 9.62
C VAL A 621 -16.66 29.31 8.26
N HIS A 622 -17.88 28.81 8.06
CA HIS A 622 -18.71 29.10 6.89
C HIS A 622 -20.19 29.05 7.30
N GLU A 623 -21.07 29.78 6.60
CA GLU A 623 -22.51 29.68 6.78
C GLU A 623 -23.10 28.88 5.61
N LYS A 624 -23.83 27.80 5.88
CA LYS A 624 -24.55 27.03 4.85
C LYS A 624 -26.02 26.89 5.27
N ASP A 625 -26.92 27.24 4.37
CA ASP A 625 -28.38 27.15 4.56
C ASP A 625 -28.90 27.81 5.87
N GLY A 626 -28.20 28.85 6.36
CA GLY A 626 -28.54 29.59 7.59
C GLY A 626 -27.90 29.05 8.88
N HIS A 627 -27.08 28.00 8.79
CA HIS A 627 -26.34 27.43 9.91
C HIS A 627 -24.84 27.72 9.78
N GLU A 628 -24.19 28.10 10.89
CA GLU A 628 -22.73 28.25 10.97
C GLU A 628 -22.10 26.86 11.13
N GLY A 629 -21.17 26.51 10.24
CA GLY A 629 -20.35 25.31 10.33
C GLY A 629 -18.90 25.67 10.61
N LEU A 630 -18.33 25.11 11.67
CA LEU A 630 -16.98 25.39 12.15
C LEU A 630 -16.09 24.15 12.03
N ASN A 631 -14.86 24.33 11.56
CA ASN A 631 -13.84 23.29 11.46
C ASN A 631 -12.56 23.74 12.18
N LEU A 632 -12.17 23.05 13.25
CA LEU A 632 -10.90 23.28 13.94
C LEU A 632 -9.73 22.87 13.02
N LEU A 633 -8.73 23.75 12.85
CA LEU A 633 -7.55 23.44 12.03
C LEU A 633 -6.60 22.50 12.78
N MET A 634 -6.82 21.20 12.58
CA MET A 634 -5.95 20.11 13.01
C MET A 634 -4.95 19.73 11.92
N VAL A 635 -3.76 19.29 12.32
CA VAL A 635 -2.63 18.90 11.46
C VAL A 635 -2.08 17.53 11.89
N ASP A 636 -1.19 16.95 11.08
CA ASP A 636 -0.62 15.62 11.32
C ASP A 636 -0.01 15.46 12.72
N ASP A 637 -0.44 14.42 13.44
CA ASP A 637 -0.07 14.19 14.84
C ASP A 637 1.42 13.84 15.06
N ARG A 638 2.21 13.72 14.00
CA ARG A 638 3.68 13.59 14.06
C ARG A 638 4.41 14.93 14.04
N ILE A 639 3.72 16.05 13.80
CA ILE A 639 4.31 17.39 13.91
C ILE A 639 4.61 17.66 15.40
N PRO A 640 5.84 18.04 15.79
CA PRO A 640 6.18 18.25 17.20
C PRO A 640 5.49 19.49 17.77
N ALA A 641 5.19 19.45 19.07
CA ALA A 641 4.71 20.60 19.81
C ALA A 641 5.65 21.81 19.65
N GLY A 642 5.08 22.99 19.43
CA GLY A 642 5.85 24.23 19.23
C GLY A 642 6.48 24.39 17.86
N ALA A 643 6.21 23.50 16.89
CA ALA A 643 6.56 23.74 15.50
C ALA A 643 5.94 25.07 15.03
N LYS A 644 6.77 25.97 14.51
CA LYS A 644 6.35 27.30 14.06
C LYS A 644 5.74 27.26 12.66
N LEU A 645 4.60 27.94 12.51
CA LEU A 645 4.00 28.22 11.21
C LEU A 645 4.52 29.57 10.68
N TYR A 646 4.66 29.66 9.36
CA TYR A 646 5.25 30.78 8.62
C TYR A 646 4.26 31.33 7.59
#